data_AF-A0A956JV29-F1
#
_entry.id   AF-A0A956JV29-F1
#
_cell.length_a   1.000
_cell.length_b   1.000
_cell.length_c   1.000
_cell.angle_alpha   90.00
_cell.angle_beta   90.00
_cell.angle_gamma   90.00
#
_symmetry.space_group_name_H-M   'P 1'
#
loop_
_entity.id
_entity.type
_entity.pdbx_description
1 polymer ?
#
loop_
_entity_poly.entity_id
_entity_poly.type
_entity_poly.pdbx_seq_one_letter_code
_entity_poly.pdbx_strand_id
1 'polypeptide(L)'
;MTVRIVLLGAALAIAACAKSEPPPNAPCTVGEIRCSFDGTSEETCTMKDTGAILWEKQVCAGGARCDAQQQRCIDLCGACDQPPSVCHKSTGTCWNGKCQYELADGKACDDGNPCTENDFCQSGACRAGPPKTCDQVPGDRCVDASKLQAYAATGVCKNGACDYPSATVNCALGCENGKCKGDPCQGVTCNQPPSSCHQAVGICSGGVCTYLPDDGKGCDDGDPCTASDSCVAGACRGTAIVCDKPPANTCKNANTLVSNSTQGTCKLGQCEYTKSEVPCSHGCDSSAGACKGDPCANVTCNNPPSGCYKAQGTCSNGSCTYAPDNGKSCSDGNPCTQNDKCTNGTCSGSQIVCNTPPSNTCKDANTLTVFTAPGSCNSQGSCAYASADVTCPFGCDGATGTCKGDPCATVTCDSPPNTQCYSTPGICSGGNCTYLPKSGVTCDDNNPCTHTDVCNSAGQCAGTSYSCSDSLVCTTDTCDGNGGCTFPVAQGSCLLTINYVKTCFQSGAQKSGNACQYCDPTKSQSTWSVSSGTQVQSWSFDDNTLQGWTVVPNPDTPASPVTWQVDSQRAHSGQYSLYFGNPTTRTFDDPGLRVRATLVSPTVTPPSGQGKLCLELAYFKDTENTGLWDILTVRINNGGTKTDVWVASDEVNRGDTLGTFLVISADVSAAAGSAVTFEIEFDSVDDFLNGYEGVYIDSVRLLSNCTP
;
A
#
# COMPACT_ATOMS: atom_id res chain seq x y z
N MET A 1 -0.94 -10.48 69.72
CA MET A 1 -0.82 -9.03 69.55
C MET A 1 -2.21 -8.48 69.25
N THR A 2 -2.75 -7.76 70.22
CA THR A 2 -3.82 -6.75 70.14
C THR A 2 -5.12 -7.08 69.39
N VAL A 3 -6.06 -7.69 70.12
CA VAL A 3 -7.50 -7.65 69.85
C VAL A 3 -8.03 -6.27 70.30
N ARG A 4 -8.69 -5.52 69.41
CA ARG A 4 -9.50 -4.35 69.79
C ARG A 4 -10.97 -4.63 69.43
N ILE A 5 -11.72 -4.95 70.47
CA ILE A 5 -13.20 -4.93 70.49
C ILE A 5 -13.60 -3.48 70.75
N VAL A 6 -14.39 -2.89 69.87
CA VAL A 6 -15.07 -1.61 70.11
C VAL A 6 -16.57 -1.87 70.06
N LEU A 7 -17.17 -1.89 71.26
CA LEU A 7 -18.60 -1.75 71.52
C LEU A 7 -18.97 -0.26 71.44
N LEU A 8 -19.95 0.08 70.60
CA LEU A 8 -20.74 1.32 70.58
C LEU A 8 -22.12 0.89 70.08
N GLY A 9 -23.25 0.95 70.80
CA GLY A 9 -23.59 1.81 71.93
C GLY A 9 -24.39 3.01 71.44
N ALA A 10 -25.65 2.80 71.03
CA ALA A 10 -26.65 3.86 70.90
C ALA A 10 -28.07 3.27 70.97
N ALA A 11 -28.50 2.95 72.19
CA ALA A 11 -29.92 2.81 72.50
C ALA A 11 -30.55 4.21 72.44
N LEU A 12 -31.23 4.52 71.33
CA LEU A 12 -32.04 5.71 71.24
C LEU A 12 -33.33 5.48 72.04
N ALA A 13 -33.56 6.36 73.00
CA ALA A 13 -34.73 6.39 73.86
C ALA A 13 -36.02 6.40 73.05
N ILE A 14 -36.77 5.29 73.08
CA ILE A 14 -38.20 5.34 72.79
C ILE A 14 -38.83 5.94 74.04
N ALA A 15 -39.20 7.22 73.92
CA ALA A 15 -40.13 7.85 74.82
C ALA A 15 -41.40 7.00 74.86
N ALA A 16 -41.57 6.23 75.93
CA ALA A 16 -42.85 5.63 76.28
C ALA A 16 -43.82 6.78 76.59
N CYS A 17 -44.48 7.29 75.55
CA CYS A 17 -45.64 8.12 75.71
C CYS A 17 -46.73 7.20 76.27
N ALA A 18 -46.89 7.21 77.59
CA ALA A 18 -48.10 6.71 78.23
C ALA A 18 -49.27 7.52 77.67
N LYS A 19 -49.96 6.97 76.66
CA LYS A 19 -51.29 7.42 76.27
C LYS A 19 -52.26 6.37 76.78
N SER A 20 -52.87 6.69 77.93
CA SER A 20 -54.06 6.01 78.43
C SER A 20 -55.10 5.90 77.33
N GLU A 21 -55.76 4.74 77.19
CA GLU A 21 -56.95 4.59 76.35
C GLU A 21 -57.96 5.70 76.70
N PRO A 22 -58.43 6.52 75.75
CA PRO A 22 -59.63 7.31 76.00
C PRO A 22 -60.79 6.32 76.16
N PRO A 23 -61.70 6.54 77.11
CA PRO A 23 -62.80 5.62 77.35
C PRO A 23 -63.64 5.45 76.07
N PRO A 24 -64.26 4.27 75.84
CA PRO A 24 -65.03 3.96 74.62
C PRO A 24 -66.19 4.92 74.30
N ASN A 25 -66.47 5.90 75.18
CA ASN A 25 -67.51 6.92 75.03
C ASN A 25 -66.96 8.37 75.04
N ALA A 26 -65.71 8.60 74.64
CA ALA A 26 -65.22 9.97 74.48
C ALA A 26 -66.05 10.72 73.41
N PRO A 27 -66.64 11.89 73.72
CA PRO A 27 -67.47 12.64 72.78
C PRO A 27 -66.64 13.02 71.54
N CYS A 28 -67.22 12.82 70.36
CA CYS A 28 -66.58 13.11 69.07
C CYS A 28 -67.50 13.94 68.18
N THR A 29 -66.93 14.55 67.15
CA THR A 29 -67.66 15.38 66.19
C THR A 29 -67.97 14.56 64.94
N VAL A 30 -69.19 14.62 64.42
CA VAL A 30 -69.57 13.86 63.20
C VAL A 30 -68.64 14.25 62.04
N GLY A 31 -68.00 13.25 61.43
CA GLY A 31 -67.01 13.43 60.36
C GLY A 31 -65.55 13.48 60.83
N GLU A 32 -65.30 13.47 62.14
CA GLU A 32 -63.96 13.31 62.71
C GLU A 32 -63.47 11.87 62.47
N ILE A 33 -62.22 11.72 62.01
CA ILE A 33 -61.59 10.42 61.73
C ILE A 33 -60.36 10.31 62.61
N ARG A 34 -60.15 9.13 63.20
CA ARG A 34 -58.94 8.83 63.96
C ARG A 34 -58.43 7.42 63.71
N CYS A 35 -57.16 7.20 63.99
CA CYS A 35 -56.61 5.85 63.99
C CYS A 35 -56.91 5.11 65.31
N SER A 36 -57.32 3.84 65.19
CA SER A 36 -57.34 2.92 66.33
C SER A 36 -55.93 2.71 66.89
N PHE A 37 -55.83 2.37 68.17
CA PHE A 37 -54.54 2.19 68.85
C PHE A 37 -53.75 0.98 68.34
N ASP A 38 -54.43 -0.02 67.78
CA ASP A 38 -53.81 -1.18 67.14
C ASP A 38 -53.16 -0.85 65.78
N GLY A 39 -53.46 0.33 65.22
CA GLY A 39 -52.91 0.83 63.96
C GLY A 39 -53.41 0.08 62.71
N THR A 40 -54.40 -0.81 62.86
CA THR A 40 -54.93 -1.68 61.78
C THR A 40 -56.30 -1.26 61.29
N SER A 41 -56.87 -0.21 61.88
CA SER A 41 -58.20 0.29 61.54
C SER A 41 -58.30 1.80 61.79
N GLU A 42 -59.14 2.45 60.99
CA GLU A 42 -59.58 3.83 61.21
C GLU A 42 -60.96 3.82 61.86
N GLU A 43 -61.21 4.76 62.76
CA GLU A 43 -62.49 4.97 63.41
C GLU A 43 -63.05 6.30 62.92
N THR A 44 -64.27 6.27 62.39
CA THR A 44 -64.97 7.46 61.91
C THR A 44 -66.14 7.76 62.84
N CYS A 45 -66.26 9.00 63.28
CA CYS A 45 -67.35 9.42 64.15
C CYS A 45 -68.62 9.68 63.31
N THR A 46 -69.65 8.85 63.49
CA THR A 46 -70.90 8.88 62.71
C THR A 46 -72.11 9.08 63.63
N MET A 47 -73.14 9.77 63.12
CA MET A 47 -74.46 9.78 63.78
C MET A 47 -75.18 8.48 63.44
N LYS A 48 -75.59 7.74 64.46
CA LYS A 48 -76.48 6.57 64.31
C LYS A 48 -77.93 7.02 64.23
N ASP A 49 -78.78 6.18 63.65
CA ASP A 49 -80.21 6.47 63.43
C ASP A 49 -81.00 6.75 64.73
N THR A 50 -80.43 6.39 65.89
CA THR A 50 -80.95 6.68 67.24
C THR A 50 -80.64 8.10 67.72
N GLY A 51 -79.93 8.92 66.94
CA GLY A 51 -79.48 10.27 67.30
C GLY A 51 -78.20 10.30 68.15
N ALA A 52 -77.59 9.15 68.43
CA ALA A 52 -76.33 9.04 69.17
C ALA A 52 -75.13 9.23 68.23
N ILE A 53 -74.12 9.98 68.67
CA ILE A 53 -72.85 10.19 67.95
C ILE A 53 -71.80 9.24 68.54
N LEU A 54 -71.32 8.30 67.73
CA LEU A 54 -70.40 7.24 68.17
C LEU A 54 -69.28 7.00 67.16
N TRP A 55 -68.15 6.48 67.65
CA TRP A 55 -67.06 6.01 66.79
C TRP A 55 -67.41 4.68 66.14
N GLU A 56 -67.21 4.57 64.84
CA GLU A 56 -67.40 3.36 64.05
C GLU A 56 -66.07 2.89 63.47
N LYS A 57 -65.68 1.65 63.81
CA LYS A 57 -64.40 1.06 63.46
C LYS A 57 -64.46 0.42 62.07
N GLN A 58 -63.57 0.84 61.18
CA GLN A 58 -63.38 0.26 59.85
C GLN A 58 -61.95 -0.27 59.71
N VAL A 59 -61.81 -1.57 59.43
CA VAL A 59 -60.51 -2.22 59.26
C VAL A 59 -59.86 -1.76 57.96
N CYS A 60 -58.59 -1.36 58.01
CA CYS A 60 -57.84 -0.98 56.83
C CYS A 60 -57.72 -2.18 55.87
N ALA A 61 -58.19 -2.02 54.63
CA ALA A 61 -58.17 -3.09 53.64
C ALA A 61 -56.74 -3.33 53.09
N GLY A 62 -56.44 -4.57 52.68
CA GLY A 62 -55.23 -4.87 51.88
C GLY A 62 -53.88 -4.74 52.59
N GLY A 63 -53.83 -4.82 53.94
CA GLY A 63 -52.57 -4.76 54.69
C GLY A 63 -52.05 -3.34 54.97
N ALA A 64 -52.83 -2.31 54.63
CA ALA A 64 -52.59 -0.92 55.01
C ALA A 64 -52.61 -0.73 56.54
N ARG A 65 -51.86 0.27 57.04
CA ARG A 65 -51.91 0.69 58.45
C ARG A 65 -52.43 2.12 58.55
N CYS A 66 -53.13 2.41 59.64
CA CYS A 66 -53.61 3.75 59.89
C CYS A 66 -52.46 4.65 60.36
N ASP A 67 -52.16 5.70 59.61
CA ASP A 67 -51.11 6.66 59.93
C ASP A 67 -51.59 7.65 60.99
N ALA A 68 -50.92 7.66 62.14
CA ALA A 68 -51.33 8.48 63.28
C ALA A 68 -51.12 10.00 63.08
N GLN A 69 -50.36 10.43 62.07
CA GLN A 69 -50.20 11.85 61.70
C GLN A 69 -51.28 12.29 60.70
N GLN A 70 -51.62 11.42 59.74
CA GLN A 70 -52.62 11.70 58.70
C GLN A 70 -54.04 11.27 59.09
N GLN A 71 -54.20 10.55 60.21
CA GLN A 71 -55.45 10.07 60.80
C GLN A 71 -56.33 9.26 59.81
N ARG A 72 -55.71 8.46 58.93
CA ARG A 72 -56.39 7.61 57.94
C ARG A 72 -55.54 6.41 57.52
N CYS A 73 -56.16 5.40 56.92
CA CYS A 73 -55.43 4.25 56.35
C CYS A 73 -54.51 4.68 55.19
N ILE A 74 -53.21 4.33 55.26
CA ILE A 74 -52.24 4.49 54.17
C ILE A 74 -51.55 3.17 53.86
N ASP A 75 -51.16 3.00 52.59
CA ASP A 75 -50.36 1.85 52.17
C ASP A 75 -48.91 1.98 52.67
N LEU A 76 -48.28 0.86 53.04
CA LEU A 76 -46.97 0.80 53.71
C LEU A 76 -45.79 0.84 52.74
N CYS A 77 -46.01 0.70 51.44
CA CYS A 77 -44.92 0.85 50.47
C CYS A 77 -44.64 2.34 50.20
N GLY A 78 -43.35 2.72 50.17
CA GLY A 78 -42.95 3.95 49.48
C GLY A 78 -43.21 3.87 47.97
N ALA A 79 -42.68 4.82 47.20
CA ALA A 79 -42.61 4.64 45.75
C ALA A 79 -41.78 3.37 45.49
N CYS A 80 -42.37 2.34 44.88
CA CYS A 80 -41.68 1.09 44.57
C CYS A 80 -40.67 1.28 43.43
N ASP A 81 -39.67 2.12 43.65
CA ASP A 81 -38.68 2.59 42.67
C ASP A 81 -37.28 1.98 42.88
N GLN A 82 -37.11 1.14 43.90
CA GLN A 82 -35.89 0.38 44.20
C GLN A 82 -36.08 -1.13 43.91
N PRO A 83 -35.98 -1.58 42.65
CA PRO A 83 -36.09 -2.99 42.34
C PRO A 83 -34.97 -3.85 42.97
N PRO A 84 -35.20 -5.15 43.23
CA PRO A 84 -34.23 -6.04 43.88
C PRO A 84 -32.95 -6.31 43.07
N SER A 85 -33.05 -6.23 41.74
CA SER A 85 -31.93 -6.44 40.83
C SER A 85 -32.21 -5.77 39.48
N VAL A 86 -31.19 -5.71 38.64
CA VAL A 86 -31.32 -5.23 37.26
C VAL A 86 -32.30 -6.05 36.41
N CYS A 87 -32.63 -7.28 36.84
CA CYS A 87 -33.55 -8.20 36.19
C CYS A 87 -35.03 -7.99 36.56
N HIS A 88 -35.34 -6.86 37.19
CA HIS A 88 -36.69 -6.42 37.48
C HIS A 88 -36.92 -5.05 36.83
N LYS A 89 -38.16 -4.77 36.44
CA LYS A 89 -38.52 -3.46 35.89
C LYS A 89 -38.29 -2.36 36.93
N SER A 90 -37.99 -1.15 36.46
CA SER A 90 -37.64 0.01 37.31
C SER A 90 -38.78 0.50 38.22
N THR A 91 -40.01 0.06 37.98
CA THR A 91 -41.20 0.48 38.71
C THR A 91 -42.00 -0.74 39.14
N GLY A 92 -42.29 -0.86 40.43
CA GLY A 92 -43.10 -1.93 41.02
C GLY A 92 -44.47 -1.45 41.49
N THR A 93 -45.35 -2.39 41.80
CA THR A 93 -46.68 -2.17 42.38
C THR A 93 -46.68 -2.61 43.85
N CYS A 94 -47.31 -1.84 44.73
CA CYS A 94 -47.49 -2.25 46.12
C CYS A 94 -48.65 -3.24 46.23
N TRP A 95 -48.41 -4.37 46.89
CA TRP A 95 -49.43 -5.36 47.20
C TRP A 95 -49.16 -5.95 48.59
N ASN A 96 -50.14 -5.85 49.51
CA ASN A 96 -50.03 -6.32 50.89
C ASN A 96 -48.76 -5.80 51.63
N GLY A 97 -48.43 -4.52 51.44
CA GLY A 97 -47.27 -3.89 52.10
C GLY A 97 -45.91 -4.35 51.59
N LYS A 98 -45.83 -4.95 50.40
CA LYS A 98 -44.57 -5.27 49.70
C LYS A 98 -44.60 -4.79 48.26
N CYS A 99 -43.47 -4.27 47.80
CA CYS A 99 -43.28 -3.95 46.39
C CYS A 99 -43.11 -5.24 45.57
N GLN A 100 -43.95 -5.42 44.57
CA GLN A 100 -43.84 -6.45 43.55
C GLN A 100 -43.33 -5.83 42.26
N TYR A 101 -42.38 -6.49 41.62
CA TYR A 101 -41.77 -6.01 40.38
C TYR A 101 -41.95 -7.05 39.29
N GLU A 102 -42.34 -6.60 38.10
CA GLU A 102 -42.35 -7.46 36.92
C GLU A 102 -40.92 -7.84 36.52
N LEU A 103 -40.77 -9.07 36.03
CA LEU A 103 -39.49 -9.59 35.54
C LEU A 103 -39.11 -8.89 34.22
N ALA A 104 -37.82 -8.59 34.09
CA ALA A 104 -37.24 -8.02 32.87
C ALA A 104 -36.44 -9.10 32.11
N ASP A 105 -37.11 -10.20 31.77
CA ASP A 105 -36.47 -11.30 31.06
C ASP A 105 -35.96 -10.84 29.68
N GLY A 106 -34.75 -11.28 29.32
CA GLY A 106 -34.04 -10.85 28.10
C GLY A 106 -33.29 -9.51 28.22
N LYS A 107 -33.44 -8.76 29.32
CA LYS A 107 -32.64 -7.55 29.55
C LYS A 107 -31.18 -7.92 29.83
N ALA A 108 -30.24 -7.15 29.28
CA ALA A 108 -28.82 -7.30 29.57
C ALA A 108 -28.52 -7.11 31.06
N CYS A 109 -27.65 -7.97 31.59
CA CYS A 109 -27.12 -7.91 32.94
C CYS A 109 -25.65 -8.39 32.94
N ASP A 110 -25.04 -8.51 34.11
CA ASP A 110 -23.68 -9.07 34.28
C ASP A 110 -23.78 -10.16 35.36
N ASP A 111 -23.36 -11.38 35.02
CA ASP A 111 -23.42 -12.53 35.94
C ASP A 111 -22.18 -12.66 36.84
N GLY A 112 -21.20 -11.76 36.65
CA GLY A 112 -19.93 -11.72 37.37
C GLY A 112 -18.86 -12.65 36.79
N ASN A 113 -19.13 -13.38 35.72
CA ASN A 113 -18.17 -14.23 35.02
C ASN A 113 -17.60 -13.52 33.79
N PRO A 114 -16.33 -13.08 33.81
CA PRO A 114 -15.72 -12.34 32.71
C PRO A 114 -15.43 -13.20 31.46
N CYS A 115 -15.72 -14.50 31.49
CA CYS A 115 -15.60 -15.43 30.35
C CYS A 115 -16.95 -15.81 29.73
N THR A 116 -18.03 -15.11 30.08
CA THR A 116 -19.32 -15.17 29.37
C THR A 116 -19.66 -13.79 28.82
N GLU A 117 -20.30 -13.77 27.67
CA GLU A 117 -20.66 -12.54 26.96
C GLU A 117 -22.16 -12.50 26.71
N ASN A 118 -22.73 -11.30 26.75
CA ASN A 118 -24.18 -11.08 26.55
C ASN A 118 -25.04 -11.79 27.60
N ASP A 119 -24.70 -11.63 28.88
CA ASP A 119 -25.50 -12.16 29.99
C ASP A 119 -26.89 -11.53 29.98
N PHE A 120 -27.90 -12.35 30.31
CA PHE A 120 -29.30 -11.98 30.17
C PHE A 120 -30.09 -12.33 31.41
N CYS A 121 -31.08 -11.50 31.69
CA CYS A 121 -32.01 -11.73 32.77
C CYS A 121 -32.96 -12.87 32.43
N GLN A 122 -33.10 -13.82 33.35
CA GLN A 122 -34.08 -14.90 33.25
C GLN A 122 -34.64 -15.21 34.65
N SER A 123 -35.95 -15.11 34.81
CA SER A 123 -36.64 -15.40 36.07
C SER A 123 -36.11 -14.58 37.25
N GLY A 124 -35.76 -13.32 37.02
CA GLY A 124 -35.32 -12.36 38.05
C GLY A 124 -33.85 -12.47 38.47
N ALA A 125 -33.09 -13.37 37.85
CA ALA A 125 -31.65 -13.54 38.06
C ALA A 125 -30.87 -13.32 36.75
N CYS A 126 -29.62 -12.88 36.86
CA CYS A 126 -28.74 -12.82 35.70
C CYS A 126 -28.25 -14.23 35.36
N ARG A 127 -28.28 -14.59 34.08
CA ARG A 127 -27.76 -15.84 33.53
C ARG A 127 -26.59 -15.53 32.63
N ALA A 128 -25.53 -16.31 32.81
CA ALA A 128 -24.37 -16.34 31.94
C ALA A 128 -24.81 -16.49 30.48
N GLY A 129 -24.37 -15.57 29.63
CA GLY A 129 -24.52 -15.68 28.20
C GLY A 129 -23.57 -16.73 27.60
N PRO A 130 -23.48 -16.83 26.26
CA PRO A 130 -22.54 -17.72 25.60
C PRO A 130 -21.08 -17.51 26.08
N PRO A 131 -20.25 -18.57 26.11
CA PRO A 131 -18.85 -18.44 26.46
C PRO A 131 -18.11 -17.51 25.51
N LYS A 132 -17.23 -16.68 26.06
CA LYS A 132 -16.31 -15.82 25.30
C LYS A 132 -15.45 -16.67 24.36
N THR A 133 -15.52 -16.40 23.05
CA THR A 133 -14.75 -17.13 22.06
C THR A 133 -13.32 -16.56 21.95
N CYS A 134 -12.34 -17.45 21.77
CA CYS A 134 -10.92 -17.11 21.69
C CYS A 134 -10.39 -17.44 20.29
N ASP A 135 -11.01 -16.79 19.30
CA ASP A 135 -10.77 -17.06 17.87
C ASP A 135 -9.61 -16.20 17.30
N GLN A 136 -9.17 -15.20 18.06
CA GLN A 136 -8.07 -14.30 17.72
C GLN A 136 -6.74 -14.82 18.28
N VAL A 137 -6.17 -15.82 17.61
CA VAL A 137 -4.87 -16.41 17.99
C VAL A 137 -3.74 -15.39 17.84
N PRO A 138 -2.85 -15.22 18.83
CA PRO A 138 -1.66 -14.39 18.69
C PRO A 138 -0.80 -14.88 17.53
N GLY A 139 -0.30 -13.96 16.71
CA GLY A 139 0.63 -14.32 15.64
C GLY A 139 1.91 -14.97 16.18
N ASP A 140 2.38 -16.00 15.49
CA ASP A 140 3.66 -16.64 15.78
C ASP A 140 4.78 -15.60 15.78
N ARG A 141 5.74 -15.73 16.70
CA ARG A 141 6.81 -14.73 16.86
C ARG A 141 8.16 -15.37 17.05
N CYS A 142 9.21 -14.72 16.55
CA CYS A 142 10.57 -15.15 16.80
C CYS A 142 10.95 -14.84 18.24
N VAL A 143 11.28 -15.86 19.02
CA VAL A 143 11.79 -15.73 20.39
C VAL A 143 13.25 -15.30 20.35
N ASP A 144 14.00 -15.87 19.41
CA ASP A 144 15.36 -15.48 19.08
C ASP A 144 15.62 -15.75 17.59
N ALA A 145 16.85 -15.45 17.13
CA ALA A 145 17.25 -15.60 15.73
C ALA A 145 17.11 -17.03 15.19
N SER A 146 16.95 -18.05 16.04
CA SER A 146 16.89 -19.47 15.70
C SER A 146 15.61 -20.19 16.16
N LYS A 147 14.68 -19.50 16.84
CA LYS A 147 13.51 -20.13 17.46
C LYS A 147 12.24 -19.32 17.23
N LEU A 148 11.21 -20.00 16.75
CA LEU A 148 9.85 -19.50 16.57
C LEU A 148 8.97 -19.99 17.73
N GLN A 149 8.24 -19.10 18.38
CA GLN A 149 7.14 -19.45 19.27
C GLN A 149 5.86 -19.49 18.45
N ALA A 150 5.33 -20.70 18.29
CA ALA A 150 4.10 -20.97 17.57
C ALA A 150 2.95 -21.17 18.55
N TYR A 151 1.80 -20.54 18.28
CA TYR A 151 0.60 -20.64 19.13
C TYR A 151 -0.38 -21.67 18.54
N ALA A 152 -1.06 -22.41 19.42
CA ALA A 152 -2.07 -23.38 19.00
C ALA A 152 -3.29 -22.67 18.39
N ALA A 153 -3.94 -23.33 17.43
CA ALA A 153 -5.10 -22.81 16.71
C ALA A 153 -6.35 -22.58 17.58
N THR A 154 -6.33 -22.95 18.86
CA THR A 154 -7.47 -22.82 19.77
C THR A 154 -7.00 -22.37 21.15
N GLY A 155 -7.55 -21.27 21.64
CA GLY A 155 -7.33 -20.74 22.99
C GLY A 155 -8.49 -21.05 23.93
N VAL A 156 -8.27 -20.87 25.24
CA VAL A 156 -9.29 -20.97 26.29
C VAL A 156 -9.35 -19.69 27.10
N CYS A 157 -10.55 -19.19 27.40
CA CYS A 157 -10.71 -18.04 28.28
C CYS A 157 -10.36 -18.41 29.73
N LYS A 158 -9.44 -17.66 30.34
CA LYS A 158 -9.11 -17.74 31.76
C LYS A 158 -9.09 -16.32 32.34
N ASN A 159 -9.87 -16.09 33.40
CA ASN A 159 -9.97 -14.78 34.09
C ASN A 159 -10.26 -13.60 33.15
N GLY A 160 -11.10 -13.81 32.13
CA GLY A 160 -11.47 -12.78 31.14
C GLY A 160 -10.49 -12.56 29.99
N ALA A 161 -9.35 -13.26 29.97
CA ALA A 161 -8.34 -13.19 28.92
C ALA A 161 -8.19 -14.53 28.18
N CYS A 162 -7.93 -14.49 26.88
CA CYS A 162 -7.67 -15.68 26.09
C CYS A 162 -6.25 -16.20 26.31
N ASP A 163 -6.15 -17.46 26.74
CA ASP A 163 -4.90 -18.17 26.98
C ASP A 163 -4.67 -19.20 25.85
N TYR A 164 -3.51 -19.14 25.19
CA TYR A 164 -3.18 -19.97 24.04
C TYR A 164 -1.97 -20.84 24.36
N PRO A 165 -2.07 -22.19 24.26
CA PRO A 165 -0.91 -23.06 24.32
C PRO A 165 0.11 -22.65 23.25
N SER A 166 1.40 -22.62 23.60
CA SER A 166 2.47 -22.33 22.64
C SER A 166 3.59 -23.35 22.70
N ALA A 167 4.24 -23.58 21.56
CA ALA A 167 5.40 -24.45 21.42
C ALA A 167 6.56 -23.69 20.76
N THR A 168 7.78 -24.07 21.10
CA THR A 168 8.98 -23.50 20.47
C THR A 168 9.48 -24.41 19.36
N VAL A 169 9.56 -23.87 18.15
CA VAL A 169 10.05 -24.52 16.94
C VAL A 169 11.47 -24.02 16.63
N ASN A 170 12.41 -24.92 16.37
CA ASN A 170 13.76 -24.56 15.98
C ASN A 170 13.83 -24.26 14.46
N CYS A 171 14.25 -23.05 14.10
CA CYS A 171 14.44 -22.60 12.72
C CYS A 171 15.91 -22.74 12.32
N ALA A 172 16.24 -23.78 11.55
CA ALA A 172 17.62 -24.10 11.16
C ALA A 172 18.32 -23.00 10.35
N LEU A 173 17.57 -22.22 9.56
CA LEU A 173 18.08 -21.12 8.72
C LEU A 173 17.74 -19.74 9.29
N GLY A 174 17.28 -19.71 10.54
CA GLY A 174 16.91 -18.52 11.28
C GLY A 174 15.41 -18.19 11.23
N CYS A 175 14.97 -17.31 12.14
CA CYS A 175 13.59 -16.84 12.26
C CYS A 175 13.51 -15.35 11.95
N GLU A 176 12.55 -14.94 11.12
CA GLU A 176 12.27 -13.53 10.82
C GLU A 176 10.77 -13.33 10.57
N ASN A 177 10.20 -12.21 11.05
CA ASN A 177 8.78 -11.86 10.88
C ASN A 177 7.79 -12.97 11.28
N GLY A 178 8.07 -13.68 12.38
CA GLY A 178 7.17 -14.72 12.88
C GLY A 178 7.16 -16.01 12.05
N LYS A 179 8.19 -16.24 11.23
CA LYS A 179 8.34 -17.47 10.43
C LYS A 179 9.78 -17.97 10.42
N CYS A 180 9.97 -19.28 10.27
CA CYS A 180 11.29 -19.84 9.96
C CYS A 180 11.65 -19.51 8.50
N LYS A 181 12.88 -19.05 8.25
CA LYS A 181 13.41 -18.84 6.91
C LYS A 181 13.49 -20.17 6.15
N GLY A 182 12.92 -20.22 4.95
CA GLY A 182 13.04 -21.35 4.02
C GLY A 182 14.40 -21.35 3.30
N ASP A 183 14.76 -22.47 2.68
CA ASP A 183 15.95 -22.54 1.81
C ASP A 183 15.74 -21.67 0.56
N PRO A 184 16.53 -20.58 0.37
CA PRO A 184 16.37 -19.66 -0.75
C PRO A 184 16.59 -20.28 -2.14
N CYS A 185 17.16 -21.48 -2.23
CA CYS A 185 17.41 -22.18 -3.49
C CYS A 185 16.43 -23.35 -3.74
N GLN A 186 15.46 -23.59 -2.86
CA GLN A 186 14.44 -24.61 -3.10
C GLN A 186 13.54 -24.18 -4.27
N GLY A 187 13.60 -24.92 -5.39
CA GLY A 187 12.82 -24.64 -6.59
C GLY A 187 13.49 -23.70 -7.62
N VAL A 188 14.73 -23.24 -7.37
CA VAL A 188 15.46 -22.39 -8.32
C VAL A 188 16.22 -23.25 -9.34
N THR A 189 15.85 -23.15 -10.62
CA THR A 189 16.56 -23.77 -11.76
C THR A 189 17.36 -22.74 -12.55
N CYS A 190 18.68 -22.92 -12.62
CA CYS A 190 19.62 -22.01 -13.29
C CYS A 190 20.04 -22.54 -14.67
N ASN A 191 19.17 -22.42 -15.68
CA ASN A 191 19.40 -22.91 -17.04
C ASN A 191 19.30 -21.81 -18.11
N GLN A 192 19.29 -20.54 -17.71
CA GLN A 192 19.22 -19.38 -18.60
C GLN A 192 20.41 -18.45 -18.36
N PRO A 193 21.56 -18.70 -19.01
CA PRO A 193 22.73 -17.84 -18.85
C PRO A 193 22.54 -16.47 -19.52
N PRO A 194 23.26 -15.41 -19.06
CA PRO A 194 23.11 -14.05 -19.58
C PRO A 194 23.57 -13.85 -21.03
N SER A 195 24.47 -14.69 -21.52
CA SER A 195 24.99 -14.62 -22.89
C SER A 195 25.54 -15.97 -23.35
N SER A 196 25.85 -16.08 -24.65
CA SER A 196 26.54 -17.24 -25.23
C SER A 196 27.96 -17.48 -24.69
N CYS A 197 28.53 -16.49 -23.97
CA CYS A 197 29.83 -16.54 -23.31
C CYS A 197 29.80 -17.02 -21.86
N HIS A 198 28.72 -17.66 -21.43
CA HIS A 198 28.59 -18.28 -20.11
C HIS A 198 28.14 -19.73 -20.24
N GLN A 199 28.50 -20.55 -19.26
CA GLN A 199 28.09 -21.96 -19.19
C GLN A 199 26.56 -22.10 -19.18
N ALA A 200 26.07 -23.19 -19.80
CA ALA A 200 24.64 -23.44 -19.97
C ALA A 200 23.88 -23.71 -18.65
N VAL A 201 24.60 -24.05 -17.57
CA VAL A 201 24.03 -24.35 -16.25
C VAL A 201 24.76 -23.53 -15.18
N GLY A 202 24.00 -22.83 -14.35
CA GLY A 202 24.50 -22.00 -13.25
C GLY A 202 24.31 -22.64 -11.87
N ILE A 203 24.92 -22.03 -10.84
CA ILE A 203 24.82 -22.44 -9.45
C ILE A 203 23.95 -21.42 -8.70
N CYS A 204 22.94 -21.88 -7.96
CA CYS A 204 22.14 -21.04 -7.07
C CYS A 204 22.89 -20.79 -5.76
N SER A 205 23.07 -19.52 -5.40
CA SER A 205 23.56 -19.11 -4.09
C SER A 205 22.73 -17.93 -3.60
N GLY A 206 22.03 -18.09 -2.46
CA GLY A 206 21.17 -17.04 -1.90
C GLY A 206 19.96 -16.69 -2.77
N GLY A 207 19.44 -17.65 -3.55
CA GLY A 207 18.32 -17.43 -4.48
C GLY A 207 18.70 -16.80 -5.82
N VAL A 208 20.00 -16.55 -6.06
CA VAL A 208 20.51 -15.95 -7.31
C VAL A 208 21.35 -16.96 -8.07
N CYS A 209 21.08 -17.09 -9.37
CA CYS A 209 21.86 -17.94 -10.27
C CYS A 209 23.16 -17.24 -10.70
N THR A 210 24.29 -17.92 -10.50
CA THR A 210 25.61 -17.48 -10.95
C THR A 210 26.13 -18.42 -12.05
N TYR A 211 26.68 -17.87 -13.12
CA TYR A 211 27.15 -18.63 -14.29
C TYR A 211 28.62 -18.34 -14.52
N LEU A 212 29.42 -19.39 -14.73
CA LEU A 212 30.85 -19.24 -15.02
C LEU A 212 31.05 -18.78 -16.46
N PRO A 213 31.99 -17.84 -16.73
CA PRO A 213 32.38 -17.47 -18.08
C PRO A 213 32.97 -18.65 -18.88
N ASP A 214 32.59 -18.75 -20.15
CA ASP A 214 33.10 -19.72 -21.13
C ASP A 214 34.26 -19.11 -21.94
N ASP A 215 35.36 -18.79 -21.28
CA ASP A 215 36.49 -18.11 -21.92
C ASP A 215 37.14 -18.95 -23.05
N GLY A 216 37.41 -18.32 -24.18
CA GLY A 216 37.98 -18.94 -25.38
C GLY A 216 36.96 -19.60 -26.32
N LYS A 217 35.68 -19.67 -25.95
CA LYS A 217 34.61 -20.08 -26.86
C LYS A 217 34.45 -19.04 -27.98
N GLY A 218 34.33 -19.52 -29.22
CA GLY A 218 34.06 -18.66 -30.37
C GLY A 218 32.72 -17.93 -30.22
N CYS A 219 32.72 -16.64 -30.50
CA CYS A 219 31.53 -15.79 -30.49
C CYS A 219 31.64 -14.78 -31.65
N ASP A 220 30.67 -13.88 -31.79
CA ASP A 220 30.68 -12.81 -32.79
C ASP A 220 30.26 -11.53 -32.06
N ASP A 221 31.11 -10.51 -32.05
CA ASP A 221 30.85 -9.23 -31.38
C ASP A 221 30.12 -8.22 -32.29
N GLY A 222 29.87 -8.60 -33.55
CA GLY A 222 29.16 -7.81 -34.55
C GLY A 222 29.97 -6.66 -35.13
N ASP A 223 31.25 -6.51 -34.78
CA ASP A 223 32.13 -5.49 -35.36
C ASP A 223 32.87 -6.04 -36.60
N PRO A 224 32.58 -5.54 -37.82
CA PRO A 224 33.26 -6.01 -39.03
C PRO A 224 34.75 -5.61 -39.10
N CYS A 225 35.27 -4.80 -38.16
CA CYS A 225 36.68 -4.42 -38.05
C CYS A 225 37.43 -5.17 -36.94
N THR A 226 36.82 -6.20 -36.35
CA THR A 226 37.47 -7.19 -35.49
C THR A 226 37.51 -8.56 -36.18
N ALA A 227 38.45 -9.41 -35.76
CA ALA A 227 38.59 -10.78 -36.24
C ALA A 227 38.95 -11.73 -35.10
N SER A 228 38.62 -13.01 -35.27
CA SER A 228 38.90 -14.08 -34.30
C SER A 228 38.26 -13.84 -32.93
N ASP A 229 36.98 -13.49 -32.95
CA ASP A 229 36.17 -13.17 -31.78
C ASP A 229 36.04 -14.36 -30.82
N SER A 230 36.32 -14.09 -29.55
CA SER A 230 36.27 -15.09 -28.49
C SER A 230 35.76 -14.51 -27.18
N CYS A 231 35.12 -15.36 -26.40
CA CYS A 231 34.61 -14.99 -25.10
C CYS A 231 35.78 -14.73 -24.13
N VAL A 232 35.75 -13.58 -23.46
CA VAL A 232 36.70 -13.18 -22.42
C VAL A 232 35.95 -12.50 -21.29
N ALA A 233 35.99 -13.09 -20.09
CA ALA A 233 35.31 -12.62 -18.89
C ALA A 233 33.81 -12.32 -19.09
N GLY A 234 33.13 -13.21 -19.82
CA GLY A 234 31.68 -13.16 -20.05
C GLY A 234 31.22 -12.25 -21.19
N ALA A 235 32.15 -11.58 -21.88
CA ALA A 235 31.87 -10.73 -23.05
C ALA A 235 32.57 -11.26 -24.31
N CYS A 236 31.93 -11.09 -25.48
CA CYS A 236 32.57 -11.40 -26.75
C CYS A 236 33.53 -10.28 -27.14
N ARG A 237 34.78 -10.61 -27.49
CA ARG A 237 35.79 -9.63 -27.91
C ARG A 237 36.60 -10.16 -29.09
N GLY A 238 36.72 -9.36 -30.14
CA GLY A 238 37.59 -9.63 -31.28
C GLY A 238 38.92 -8.87 -31.29
N THR A 239 39.81 -9.27 -32.20
CA THR A 239 41.12 -8.62 -32.44
C THR A 239 41.00 -7.60 -33.57
N ALA A 240 41.39 -6.34 -33.31
CA ALA A 240 41.25 -5.26 -34.28
C ALA A 240 42.14 -5.43 -35.53
N ILE A 241 41.59 -5.13 -36.71
CA ILE A 241 42.32 -5.12 -38.00
C ILE A 241 43.31 -3.94 -38.04
N VAL A 242 44.60 -4.22 -38.28
CA VAL A 242 45.68 -3.22 -38.35
C VAL A 242 45.99 -2.80 -39.80
N CYS A 243 46.04 -1.48 -40.07
CA CYS A 243 46.21 -0.89 -41.41
C CYS A 243 47.54 -0.11 -41.55
N ASP A 244 48.66 -0.82 -41.60
CA ASP A 244 50.03 -0.28 -41.58
C ASP A 244 50.81 -0.44 -42.91
N LYS A 245 50.15 -0.92 -43.97
CA LYS A 245 50.77 -1.18 -45.29
C LYS A 245 50.05 -0.40 -46.41
N PRO A 246 50.39 0.88 -46.63
CA PRO A 246 49.79 1.66 -47.70
C PRO A 246 50.31 1.27 -49.10
N PRO A 247 49.56 1.58 -50.19
CA PRO A 247 50.02 1.44 -51.57
C PRO A 247 51.18 2.39 -51.92
N ALA A 248 52.01 2.02 -52.91
CA ALA A 248 53.16 2.80 -53.36
C ALA A 248 52.78 4.17 -53.97
N ASN A 249 53.66 5.17 -53.81
CA ASN A 249 53.49 6.53 -54.35
C ASN A 249 53.62 6.53 -55.88
N THR A 250 52.90 7.44 -56.56
CA THR A 250 52.87 7.49 -58.04
C THR A 250 52.95 8.93 -58.54
N CYS A 251 53.66 9.16 -59.67
CA CYS A 251 53.65 10.48 -60.32
C CYS A 251 52.30 10.69 -61.02
N LYS A 252 51.56 11.73 -60.65
CA LYS A 252 50.31 12.14 -61.32
C LYS A 252 50.59 12.81 -62.67
N ASN A 253 51.66 13.58 -62.76
CA ASN A 253 52.17 14.18 -64.00
C ASN A 253 53.68 14.45 -63.87
N ALA A 254 54.28 15.05 -64.90
CA ALA A 254 55.73 15.30 -64.99
C ALA A 254 56.31 16.09 -63.80
N ASN A 255 55.49 16.82 -63.04
CA ASN A 255 55.91 17.74 -61.99
C ASN A 255 55.15 17.52 -60.66
N THR A 256 54.40 16.44 -60.49
CA THR A 256 53.58 16.22 -59.28
C THR A 256 53.55 14.74 -58.88
N LEU A 257 53.96 14.44 -57.65
CA LEU A 257 53.91 13.14 -57.00
C LEU A 257 52.66 13.02 -56.13
N VAL A 258 52.01 11.86 -56.12
CA VAL A 258 50.91 11.52 -55.19
C VAL A 258 51.45 10.53 -54.17
N SER A 259 51.33 10.87 -52.88
CA SER A 259 51.75 10.03 -51.76
C SER A 259 50.57 9.61 -50.86
N ASN A 260 50.59 8.38 -50.36
CA ASN A 260 49.60 7.88 -49.39
C ASN A 260 50.11 8.08 -47.94
N SER A 261 49.19 8.22 -46.98
CA SER A 261 49.53 8.26 -45.55
C SER A 261 50.17 6.94 -45.08
N THR A 262 51.08 7.02 -44.12
CA THR A 262 51.79 5.84 -43.58
C THR A 262 50.91 4.94 -42.71
N GLN A 263 49.78 5.46 -42.23
CA GLN A 263 48.80 4.75 -41.41
C GLN A 263 47.39 4.97 -41.96
N GLY A 264 46.61 3.90 -42.07
CA GLY A 264 45.23 3.91 -42.54
C GLY A 264 44.22 3.56 -41.43
N THR A 265 42.93 3.65 -41.75
CA THR A 265 41.83 3.34 -40.82
C THR A 265 40.96 2.22 -41.39
N CYS A 266 40.55 1.25 -40.56
CA CYS A 266 39.59 0.22 -40.97
C CYS A 266 38.17 0.80 -41.05
N LYS A 267 37.50 0.57 -42.18
CA LYS A 267 36.05 0.78 -42.34
C LYS A 267 35.45 -0.40 -43.08
N LEU A 268 34.35 -0.96 -42.54
CA LEU A 268 33.63 -2.10 -43.14
C LEU A 268 34.57 -3.28 -43.49
N GLY A 269 35.54 -3.58 -42.63
CA GLY A 269 36.50 -4.67 -42.83
C GLY A 269 37.63 -4.38 -43.83
N GLN A 270 37.79 -3.15 -44.31
CA GLN A 270 38.83 -2.76 -45.28
C GLN A 270 39.64 -1.53 -44.84
N CYS A 271 40.93 -1.49 -45.18
CA CYS A 271 41.84 -0.39 -44.83
C CYS A 271 41.77 0.77 -45.84
N GLU A 272 41.45 1.98 -45.37
CA GLU A 272 41.47 3.22 -46.15
C GLU A 272 42.69 4.11 -45.80
N TYR A 273 43.31 4.77 -46.80
CA TYR A 273 44.48 5.65 -46.63
C TYR A 273 44.26 7.00 -47.32
N THR A 274 44.73 8.10 -46.70
CA THR A 274 44.57 9.46 -47.21
C THR A 274 45.66 9.82 -48.23
N LYS A 275 45.31 10.47 -49.34
CA LYS A 275 46.24 10.85 -50.43
C LYS A 275 46.63 12.33 -50.36
N SER A 276 47.89 12.66 -50.67
CA SER A 276 48.41 14.04 -50.75
C SER A 276 49.24 14.27 -52.02
N GLU A 277 49.17 15.47 -52.60
CA GLU A 277 49.89 15.84 -53.83
C GLU A 277 51.11 16.72 -53.53
N VAL A 278 52.29 16.31 -54.00
CA VAL A 278 53.60 16.94 -53.73
C VAL A 278 54.21 17.46 -55.06
N PRO A 279 54.44 18.77 -55.20
CA PRO A 279 55.10 19.34 -56.39
C PRO A 279 56.60 18.97 -56.48
N CYS A 280 57.07 18.59 -57.67
CA CYS A 280 58.48 18.25 -57.96
C CYS A 280 59.15 19.30 -58.85
N SER A 281 59.92 20.21 -58.24
CA SER A 281 60.49 21.41 -58.91
C SER A 281 61.47 21.12 -60.05
N HIS A 282 62.08 19.93 -60.09
CA HIS A 282 63.04 19.52 -61.13
C HIS A 282 62.59 18.26 -61.91
N GLY A 283 61.29 17.96 -61.85
CA GLY A 283 60.66 16.81 -62.50
C GLY A 283 60.44 15.62 -61.56
N CYS A 284 59.37 14.87 -61.81
CA CYS A 284 59.01 13.63 -61.13
C CYS A 284 59.57 12.43 -61.91
N ASP A 285 60.30 11.54 -61.24
CA ASP A 285 60.77 10.28 -61.82
C ASP A 285 59.71 9.20 -61.62
N SER A 286 59.02 8.83 -62.70
CA SER A 286 57.95 7.83 -62.71
C SER A 286 58.43 6.39 -62.46
N SER A 287 59.74 6.12 -62.54
CA SER A 287 60.32 4.80 -62.26
C SER A 287 60.76 4.65 -60.80
N ALA A 288 61.12 5.75 -60.13
CA ALA A 288 61.55 5.77 -58.73
C ALA A 288 60.46 6.26 -57.76
N GLY A 289 59.37 6.86 -58.25
CA GLY A 289 58.30 7.43 -57.42
C GLY A 289 58.77 8.62 -56.56
N ALA A 290 59.70 9.44 -57.07
CA ALA A 290 60.35 10.53 -56.35
C ALA A 290 60.71 11.73 -57.26
N CYS A 291 60.99 12.90 -56.69
CA CYS A 291 61.42 14.09 -57.45
C CYS A 291 62.94 14.05 -57.80
N LYS A 292 63.35 14.55 -58.97
CA LYS A 292 64.75 14.61 -59.44
C LYS A 292 65.58 15.72 -58.75
N GLY A 293 66.91 15.55 -58.65
CA GLY A 293 67.85 16.44 -57.91
C GLY A 293 68.57 17.52 -58.74
N ASP A 294 69.20 18.47 -58.03
CA ASP A 294 69.75 19.77 -58.50
C ASP A 294 71.14 19.70 -59.20
N PRO A 295 71.37 20.40 -60.35
CA PRO A 295 72.64 20.47 -61.07
C PRO A 295 73.85 21.15 -60.39
N CYS A 296 73.73 21.77 -59.20
CA CYS A 296 74.85 22.45 -58.52
C CYS A 296 75.60 21.59 -57.46
N ALA A 297 75.37 20.28 -57.43
CA ALA A 297 75.81 19.41 -56.34
C ALA A 297 77.34 19.30 -56.10
N ASN A 298 78.22 19.82 -56.98
CA ASN A 298 79.69 19.67 -56.87
C ASN A 298 80.53 20.92 -57.23
N VAL A 299 80.04 22.15 -57.06
CA VAL A 299 80.82 23.39 -57.30
C VAL A 299 81.12 24.12 -55.98
N THR A 300 82.40 24.38 -55.68
CA THR A 300 82.83 25.09 -54.45
C THR A 300 83.50 26.43 -54.74
N CYS A 301 83.00 27.52 -54.13
CA CYS A 301 83.41 28.90 -54.35
C CYS A 301 83.92 29.52 -53.02
N ASN A 302 85.23 29.64 -52.76
CA ASN A 302 85.74 29.86 -51.38
C ASN A 302 86.64 31.10 -51.17
N ASN A 303 86.58 32.15 -52.01
CA ASN A 303 87.47 33.32 -51.86
C ASN A 303 86.79 34.68 -52.16
N PRO A 304 86.23 35.38 -51.15
CA PRO A 304 85.48 36.64 -51.33
C PRO A 304 86.31 37.94 -51.22
N PRO A 305 85.78 39.11 -51.68
CA PRO A 305 86.53 40.37 -51.78
C PRO A 305 86.76 41.18 -50.49
N SER A 306 85.93 41.04 -49.44
CA SER A 306 86.12 41.72 -48.13
C SER A 306 85.41 41.02 -46.98
N GLY A 307 85.67 41.46 -45.73
CA GLY A 307 85.19 40.80 -44.49
C GLY A 307 83.68 40.81 -44.24
N CYS A 308 82.88 41.60 -44.99
CA CYS A 308 81.41 41.61 -44.95
C CYS A 308 80.77 40.88 -46.16
N TYR A 309 81.52 39.98 -46.83
CA TYR A 309 81.04 39.06 -47.86
C TYR A 309 81.26 37.62 -47.40
N LYS A 310 80.34 36.71 -47.77
CA LYS A 310 80.37 35.33 -47.26
C LYS A 310 81.64 34.64 -47.72
N ALA A 311 82.28 33.90 -46.81
CA ALA A 311 83.49 33.12 -47.10
C ALA A 311 83.28 32.11 -48.26
N GLN A 312 82.03 31.75 -48.55
CA GLN A 312 81.64 30.84 -49.62
C GLN A 312 80.60 31.48 -50.56
N GLY A 313 80.86 31.46 -51.86
CA GLY A 313 79.98 31.93 -52.92
C GLY A 313 79.03 30.85 -53.45
N THR A 314 77.97 31.28 -54.15
CA THR A 314 76.96 30.42 -54.74
C THR A 314 77.18 30.24 -56.24
N CYS A 315 77.08 28.98 -56.69
CA CYS A 315 77.12 28.61 -58.10
C CYS A 315 75.73 28.85 -58.74
N SER A 316 75.69 29.57 -59.85
CA SER A 316 74.51 29.63 -60.72
C SER A 316 74.97 29.40 -62.16
N ASN A 317 74.40 28.39 -62.82
CA ASN A 317 74.84 27.88 -64.15
C ASN A 317 76.35 27.62 -64.26
N GLY A 318 76.99 27.14 -63.19
CA GLY A 318 78.42 26.79 -63.20
C GLY A 318 79.39 27.92 -62.84
N SER A 319 78.93 29.11 -62.41
CA SER A 319 79.79 30.25 -62.05
C SER A 319 79.50 30.82 -60.64
N CYS A 320 80.56 31.21 -59.93
CA CYS A 320 80.55 31.62 -58.51
C CYS A 320 80.24 33.11 -58.30
N THR A 321 79.22 33.42 -57.51
CA THR A 321 78.91 34.79 -57.03
C THR A 321 78.99 34.85 -55.50
N TYR A 322 79.59 35.90 -54.93
CA TYR A 322 79.69 36.07 -53.47
C TYR A 322 78.63 37.05 -52.98
N ALA A 323 77.62 36.54 -52.30
CA ALA A 323 76.64 37.38 -51.62
C ALA A 323 77.32 38.17 -50.48
N PRO A 324 76.92 39.43 -50.23
CA PRO A 324 77.20 40.11 -48.97
C PRO A 324 76.88 39.16 -47.80
N ASP A 325 77.75 39.11 -46.78
CA ASP A 325 77.51 38.33 -45.56
C ASP A 325 76.56 39.09 -44.65
N ASN A 326 75.37 39.35 -45.20
CA ASN A 326 74.33 40.06 -44.53
C ASN A 326 73.94 39.25 -43.30
N GLY A 327 74.29 39.76 -42.11
CA GLY A 327 74.12 39.02 -40.87
C GLY A 327 75.40 38.57 -40.14
N LYS A 328 76.60 38.73 -40.71
CA LYS A 328 77.86 38.51 -40.00
C LYS A 328 78.08 39.57 -38.94
N SER A 329 78.42 39.13 -37.73
CA SER A 329 78.68 40.02 -36.59
C SER A 329 79.86 40.94 -36.90
N CYS A 330 79.59 42.23 -36.82
CA CYS A 330 80.57 43.31 -36.90
C CYS A 330 80.28 44.27 -35.72
N SER A 331 80.95 45.42 -35.59
CA SER A 331 80.57 46.42 -34.59
C SER A 331 80.55 47.81 -35.21
N ASP A 332 79.46 48.56 -35.00
CA ASP A 332 79.29 49.94 -35.49
C ASP A 332 79.61 51.02 -34.45
N GLY A 333 79.86 50.62 -33.20
CA GLY A 333 80.31 51.48 -32.10
C GLY A 333 79.21 52.21 -31.33
N ASN A 334 77.93 51.89 -31.53
CA ASN A 334 76.80 52.51 -30.79
C ASN A 334 76.27 51.60 -29.65
N PRO A 335 76.18 52.08 -28.38
CA PRO A 335 75.72 51.27 -27.24
C PRO A 335 74.21 51.03 -27.14
N CYS A 336 73.37 51.63 -28.01
CA CYS A 336 71.91 51.39 -28.06
C CYS A 336 71.47 50.58 -29.30
N THR A 337 72.44 49.98 -30.00
CA THR A 337 72.22 48.99 -31.05
C THR A 337 72.72 47.63 -30.57
N GLN A 338 71.98 46.58 -30.91
CA GLN A 338 72.36 45.20 -30.64
C GLN A 338 72.33 44.40 -31.95
N ASN A 339 73.11 43.33 -32.00
CA ASN A 339 73.24 42.48 -33.18
C ASN A 339 73.72 43.24 -34.43
N ASP A 340 74.79 44.02 -34.28
CA ASP A 340 75.53 44.68 -35.36
C ASP A 340 75.92 43.67 -36.45
N LYS A 341 75.32 43.86 -37.62
CA LYS A 341 75.39 42.89 -38.73
C LYS A 341 75.78 43.62 -39.99
N CYS A 342 76.69 43.03 -40.76
CA CYS A 342 76.99 43.51 -42.10
C CYS A 342 75.67 43.56 -42.91
N THR A 343 75.44 44.62 -43.68
CA THR A 343 74.35 44.76 -44.64
C THR A 343 74.90 45.46 -45.89
N ASN A 344 74.86 44.76 -47.03
CA ASN A 344 75.37 45.21 -48.33
C ASN A 344 76.80 45.77 -48.30
N GLY A 345 77.68 45.16 -47.49
CA GLY A 345 79.10 45.52 -47.41
C GLY A 345 79.45 46.54 -46.31
N THR A 346 78.49 47.04 -45.54
CA THR A 346 78.69 48.00 -44.42
C THR A 346 78.15 47.44 -43.10
N CYS A 347 78.76 47.78 -41.97
CA CYS A 347 78.31 47.33 -40.64
C CYS A 347 77.27 48.28 -40.05
N SER A 348 76.09 47.78 -39.67
CA SER A 348 75.05 48.56 -38.96
C SER A 348 74.25 47.68 -37.99
N GLY A 349 73.94 48.17 -36.80
CA GLY A 349 73.16 47.48 -35.77
C GLY A 349 71.65 47.78 -35.76
N SER A 350 70.89 46.88 -35.13
CA SER A 350 69.45 47.06 -34.90
C SER A 350 69.22 47.74 -33.55
N GLN A 351 68.36 48.77 -33.52
CA GLN A 351 68.03 49.49 -32.29
C GLN A 351 67.42 48.54 -31.23
N ILE A 352 67.83 48.67 -29.97
CA ILE A 352 67.25 47.92 -28.85
C ILE A 352 65.74 48.26 -28.75
N VAL A 353 64.87 47.26 -28.92
CA VAL A 353 63.40 47.40 -28.86
C VAL A 353 62.88 46.86 -27.53
N CYS A 354 62.31 47.74 -26.72
CA CYS A 354 61.86 47.43 -25.36
C CYS A 354 60.39 46.97 -25.33
N ASN A 355 60.08 45.77 -25.83
CA ASN A 355 58.70 45.26 -25.88
C ASN A 355 58.30 44.35 -24.71
N THR A 356 59.27 43.94 -23.87
CA THR A 356 59.04 42.98 -22.79
C THR A 356 59.17 43.64 -21.42
N PRO A 357 58.11 44.27 -20.88
CA PRO A 357 58.13 44.84 -19.55
C PRO A 357 58.27 43.76 -18.47
N PRO A 358 58.68 44.13 -17.24
CA PRO A 358 58.63 43.23 -16.08
C PRO A 358 57.18 42.81 -15.77
N SER A 359 57.02 41.67 -15.09
CA SER A 359 55.71 41.16 -14.69
C SER A 359 54.96 42.14 -13.78
N ASN A 360 53.65 42.26 -13.98
CA ASN A 360 52.79 43.08 -13.13
C ASN A 360 52.84 42.58 -11.68
N THR A 361 52.72 43.50 -10.73
CA THR A 361 52.83 43.18 -9.29
C THR A 361 51.70 43.83 -8.50
N CYS A 362 51.15 43.10 -7.53
CA CYS A 362 50.19 43.69 -6.59
C CYS A 362 50.89 44.67 -5.66
N LYS A 363 50.43 45.92 -5.68
CA LYS A 363 50.89 46.97 -4.78
C LYS A 363 50.28 46.82 -3.40
N ASP A 364 49.01 46.44 -3.35
CA ASP A 364 48.25 46.08 -2.16
C ASP A 364 47.13 45.09 -2.51
N ALA A 365 46.26 44.77 -1.55
CA ALA A 365 45.19 43.79 -1.71
C ALA A 365 44.18 44.12 -2.84
N ASN A 366 44.08 45.38 -3.26
CA ASN A 366 43.09 45.87 -4.21
C ASN A 366 43.68 46.67 -5.38
N THR A 367 45.01 46.73 -5.52
CA THR A 367 45.69 47.54 -6.53
C THR A 367 46.78 46.75 -7.24
N LEU A 368 46.68 46.62 -8.57
CA LEU A 368 47.68 45.98 -9.44
C LEU A 368 48.49 47.04 -10.18
N THR A 369 49.81 47.04 -10.03
CA THR A 369 50.69 47.85 -10.86
C THR A 369 50.98 47.11 -12.17
N VAL A 370 50.59 47.72 -13.29
CA VAL A 370 50.79 47.19 -14.65
C VAL A 370 51.86 47.97 -15.38
N PHE A 371 52.69 47.27 -16.16
CA PHE A 371 53.76 47.88 -16.97
C PHE A 371 53.38 47.84 -18.45
N THR A 372 53.51 48.97 -19.16
CA THR A 372 53.13 49.06 -20.57
C THR A 372 54.33 48.97 -21.51
N ALA A 373 54.15 48.27 -22.63
CA ALA A 373 55.09 48.21 -23.75
C ALA A 373 54.57 49.10 -24.91
N PRO A 374 55.45 49.71 -25.73
CA PRO A 374 56.92 49.64 -25.67
C PRO A 374 57.54 50.61 -24.64
N GLY A 375 58.63 50.17 -24.01
CA GLY A 375 59.52 51.00 -23.20
C GLY A 375 60.56 51.77 -24.02
N SER A 376 61.47 52.50 -23.36
CA SER A 376 62.54 53.29 -23.98
C SER A 376 63.94 52.84 -23.52
N CYS A 377 64.89 52.78 -24.45
CA CYS A 377 66.30 52.43 -24.15
C CYS A 377 67.03 53.65 -23.55
N ASN A 378 67.64 53.47 -22.38
CA ASN A 378 68.39 54.52 -21.69
C ASN A 378 69.85 54.64 -22.19
N SER A 379 70.57 55.65 -21.70
CA SER A 379 71.96 55.96 -22.11
C SER A 379 73.01 54.90 -21.73
N GLN A 380 72.61 53.81 -21.09
CA GLN A 380 73.45 52.66 -20.74
C GLN A 380 73.07 51.38 -21.51
N GLY A 381 72.17 51.48 -22.50
CA GLY A 381 71.73 50.34 -23.30
C GLY A 381 70.67 49.44 -22.64
N SER A 382 69.94 49.93 -21.62
CA SER A 382 68.91 49.17 -20.88
C SER A 382 67.49 49.73 -21.06
N CYS A 383 66.48 48.85 -21.04
CA CYS A 383 65.07 49.22 -21.27
C CYS A 383 64.36 49.72 -20.00
N ALA A 384 63.68 50.87 -20.10
CA ALA A 384 62.82 51.44 -19.06
C ALA A 384 61.34 51.45 -19.52
N TYR A 385 60.40 51.12 -18.62
CA TYR A 385 58.97 50.94 -18.93
C TYR A 385 58.11 51.85 -18.04
N ALA A 386 57.03 52.41 -18.60
CA ALA A 386 56.04 53.16 -17.83
C ALA A 386 55.12 52.20 -17.07
N SER A 387 54.74 52.58 -15.84
CA SER A 387 53.84 51.78 -14.99
C SER A 387 52.60 52.58 -14.58
N ALA A 388 51.46 51.92 -14.45
CA ALA A 388 50.21 52.49 -13.96
C ALA A 388 49.55 51.58 -12.91
N ASP A 389 48.84 52.15 -11.95
CA ASP A 389 48.08 51.39 -10.96
C ASP A 389 46.63 51.19 -11.41
N VAL A 390 46.18 49.94 -11.40
CA VAL A 390 44.83 49.50 -11.76
C VAL A 390 44.12 48.98 -10.52
N THR A 391 42.95 49.52 -10.21
CA THR A 391 42.11 49.04 -9.11
C THR A 391 41.50 47.68 -9.46
N CYS A 392 41.65 46.70 -8.56
CA CYS A 392 41.07 45.37 -8.64
C CYS A 392 39.88 45.25 -7.65
N PRO A 393 38.62 45.38 -8.13
CA PRO A 393 37.44 45.38 -7.27
C PRO A 393 37.26 44.11 -6.43
N PHE A 394 37.72 42.97 -6.93
CA PHE A 394 37.62 41.66 -6.28
C PHE A 394 38.97 41.15 -5.73
N GLY A 395 39.94 42.05 -5.64
CA GLY A 395 41.27 41.79 -5.09
C GLY A 395 42.34 41.47 -6.15
N CYS A 396 43.59 41.66 -5.79
CA CYS A 396 44.76 41.39 -6.62
C CYS A 396 45.38 40.03 -6.25
N ASP A 397 45.70 39.18 -7.24
CA ASP A 397 46.38 37.91 -7.02
C ASP A 397 47.89 38.08 -7.17
N GLY A 398 48.60 38.00 -6.03
CA GLY A 398 50.05 38.16 -5.97
C GLY A 398 50.84 37.03 -6.61
N ALA A 399 50.23 35.86 -6.86
CA ALA A 399 50.90 34.73 -7.51
C ALA A 399 50.89 34.87 -9.04
N THR A 400 49.84 35.46 -9.61
CA THR A 400 49.65 35.57 -11.07
C THR A 400 49.85 37.00 -11.60
N GLY A 401 49.86 38.02 -10.73
CA GLY A 401 49.99 39.42 -11.15
C GLY A 401 48.77 39.93 -11.91
N THR A 402 47.57 39.48 -11.53
CA THR A 402 46.30 39.83 -12.20
C THR A 402 45.21 40.22 -11.19
N CYS A 403 44.25 41.03 -11.60
CA CYS A 403 43.03 41.22 -10.80
C CYS A 403 42.21 39.93 -10.81
N LYS A 404 41.69 39.53 -9.64
CA LYS A 404 40.73 38.43 -9.53
C LYS A 404 39.45 38.81 -10.26
N GLY A 405 38.91 37.87 -11.03
CA GLY A 405 37.62 38.03 -11.71
C GLY A 405 36.48 38.11 -10.71
N ASP A 406 35.34 38.66 -11.14
CA ASP A 406 34.11 38.61 -10.37
C ASP A 406 33.76 37.13 -10.07
N PRO A 407 33.71 36.72 -8.79
CA PRO A 407 33.43 35.33 -8.41
C PRO A 407 32.04 34.86 -8.83
N CYS A 408 31.14 35.74 -9.24
CA CYS A 408 29.80 35.42 -9.74
C CYS A 408 29.65 35.54 -11.27
N ALA A 409 30.68 35.95 -12.03
CA ALA A 409 30.57 36.16 -13.48
C ALA A 409 30.22 34.89 -14.29
N THR A 410 30.49 33.71 -13.74
CA THR A 410 30.21 32.40 -14.38
C THR A 410 29.29 31.50 -13.56
N VAL A 411 28.74 32.00 -12.44
CA VAL A 411 27.89 31.22 -11.55
C VAL A 411 26.42 31.41 -11.93
N THR A 412 25.76 30.33 -12.35
CA THR A 412 24.31 30.30 -12.58
C THR A 412 23.61 29.59 -11.42
N CYS A 413 22.59 30.24 -10.85
CA CYS A 413 21.88 29.76 -9.66
C CYS A 413 20.50 29.20 -10.00
N ASP A 414 20.43 28.21 -10.91
CA ASP A 414 19.16 27.64 -11.39
C ASP A 414 18.79 26.32 -10.71
N SER A 415 19.64 25.80 -9.81
CA SER A 415 19.46 24.50 -9.14
C SER A 415 19.30 24.64 -7.62
N PRO A 416 18.12 25.04 -7.12
CA PRO A 416 17.84 25.07 -5.67
C PRO A 416 17.76 23.65 -5.08
N PRO A 417 17.83 23.50 -3.74
CA PRO A 417 17.69 22.20 -3.07
C PRO A 417 16.37 21.48 -3.38
N ASN A 418 15.27 22.23 -3.50
CA ASN A 418 14.00 21.76 -4.07
C ASN A 418 13.29 22.94 -4.74
N THR A 419 12.63 22.73 -5.87
CA THR A 419 12.02 23.81 -6.66
C THR A 419 10.65 24.26 -6.13
N GLN A 420 10.00 23.42 -5.32
CA GLN A 420 8.68 23.70 -4.75
C GLN A 420 8.75 24.76 -3.65
N CYS A 421 9.74 24.68 -2.76
CA CYS A 421 9.90 25.54 -1.60
C CYS A 421 11.01 26.59 -1.72
N TYR A 422 11.71 26.68 -2.86
CA TYR A 422 12.69 27.74 -3.10
C TYR A 422 12.45 28.46 -4.43
N SER A 423 12.77 29.75 -4.46
CA SER A 423 12.72 30.60 -5.66
C SER A 423 13.88 30.33 -6.61
N THR A 424 13.59 30.38 -7.92
CA THR A 424 14.58 30.25 -9.00
C THR A 424 14.40 31.40 -10.00
N PRO A 425 15.47 32.07 -10.43
CA PRO A 425 16.88 31.85 -10.06
C PRO A 425 17.22 32.32 -8.64
N GLY A 426 18.26 31.74 -8.04
CA GLY A 426 18.85 32.16 -6.76
C GLY A 426 19.80 33.36 -6.90
N ILE A 427 20.32 33.84 -5.77
CA ILE A 427 21.25 34.98 -5.70
C ILE A 427 22.68 34.47 -5.47
N CYS A 428 23.62 34.83 -6.35
CA CYS A 428 25.05 34.55 -6.15
C CYS A 428 25.69 35.59 -5.22
N SER A 429 26.40 35.13 -4.19
CA SER A 429 27.23 35.97 -3.32
C SER A 429 28.55 35.25 -3.03
N GLY A 430 29.67 35.87 -3.40
CA GLY A 430 31.01 35.31 -3.19
C GLY A 430 31.24 33.96 -3.91
N GLY A 431 30.57 33.73 -5.04
CA GLY A 431 30.64 32.47 -5.80
C GLY A 431 29.69 31.36 -5.31
N ASN A 432 28.87 31.62 -4.28
CA ASN A 432 27.89 30.66 -3.77
C ASN A 432 26.45 31.11 -4.06
N CYS A 433 25.58 30.16 -4.41
CA CYS A 433 24.16 30.41 -4.62
C CYS A 433 23.36 30.35 -3.31
N THR A 434 22.51 31.33 -3.10
CA THR A 434 21.53 31.38 -2.01
C THR A 434 20.12 31.44 -2.59
N TYR A 435 19.16 30.75 -1.96
CA TYR A 435 17.80 30.61 -2.46
C TYR A 435 16.79 31.05 -1.40
N LEU A 436 15.83 31.89 -1.78
CA LEU A 436 14.80 32.39 -0.87
C LEU A 436 13.68 31.34 -0.72
N PRO A 437 13.30 30.93 0.50
CA PRO A 437 12.18 30.03 0.73
C PRO A 437 10.82 30.63 0.32
N LYS A 438 9.98 29.82 -0.33
CA LYS A 438 8.59 30.14 -0.71
C LYS A 438 7.61 29.77 0.40
N SER A 439 7.72 30.40 1.56
CA SER A 439 6.88 30.06 2.72
C SER A 439 5.38 30.21 2.42
N GLY A 440 4.57 29.23 2.82
CA GLY A 440 3.11 29.24 2.66
C GLY A 440 2.61 28.82 1.27
N VAL A 441 3.52 28.48 0.36
CA VAL A 441 3.16 27.88 -0.94
C VAL A 441 2.90 26.39 -0.75
N THR A 442 1.89 25.87 -1.47
CA THR A 442 1.58 24.44 -1.50
C THR A 442 2.75 23.65 -2.09
N CYS A 443 3.06 22.53 -1.48
CA CYS A 443 4.11 21.61 -1.94
C CYS A 443 3.65 20.17 -1.72
N ASP A 444 4.53 19.19 -1.93
CA ASP A 444 4.31 17.78 -1.64
C ASP A 444 5.54 17.24 -0.90
N ASP A 445 5.35 16.77 0.33
CA ASP A 445 6.41 16.19 1.17
C ASP A 445 6.67 14.70 0.87
N ASN A 446 5.95 14.14 -0.12
CA ASN A 446 5.91 12.75 -0.55
C ASN A 446 5.50 11.76 0.55
N ASN A 447 4.88 12.24 1.63
CA ASN A 447 4.30 11.38 2.64
C ASN A 447 2.77 11.28 2.40
N PRO A 448 2.25 10.11 2.00
CA PRO A 448 0.83 9.96 1.72
C PRO A 448 -0.05 10.10 2.97
N CYS A 449 0.53 10.01 4.19
CA CYS A 449 -0.20 10.18 5.45
C CYS A 449 -0.07 11.60 6.02
N THR A 450 0.30 12.56 5.17
CA THR A 450 0.15 14.00 5.40
C THR A 450 -0.79 14.58 4.34
N HIS A 451 -1.51 15.65 4.69
CA HIS A 451 -2.31 16.40 3.73
C HIS A 451 -2.08 17.90 3.93
N THR A 452 -2.50 18.71 2.95
CA THR A 452 -2.36 20.19 2.99
C THR A 452 -0.92 20.65 3.22
N ASP A 453 -0.01 20.05 2.48
CA ASP A 453 1.42 20.28 2.53
C ASP A 453 1.80 21.71 2.15
N VAL A 454 2.58 22.37 3.01
CA VAL A 454 3.01 23.76 2.82
C VAL A 454 4.49 23.93 3.12
N CYS A 455 5.14 24.78 2.32
CA CYS A 455 6.53 25.14 2.55
C CYS A 455 6.65 26.01 3.80
N ASN A 456 7.51 25.62 4.73
CA ASN A 456 7.85 26.43 5.90
C ASN A 456 8.92 27.50 5.58
N SER A 457 9.23 28.37 6.55
CA SER A 457 10.24 29.41 6.42
C SER A 457 11.68 28.89 6.30
N ALA A 458 11.91 27.61 6.59
CA ALA A 458 13.19 26.94 6.39
C ALA A 458 13.32 26.29 4.99
N GLY A 459 12.28 26.33 4.15
CA GLY A 459 12.27 25.72 2.82
C GLY A 459 11.97 24.22 2.80
N GLN A 460 11.41 23.69 3.91
CA GLN A 460 10.95 22.31 4.00
C GLN A 460 9.47 22.23 3.66
N CYS A 461 9.09 21.21 2.91
CA CYS A 461 7.69 20.86 2.71
C CYS A 461 7.21 19.95 3.84
N ALA A 462 6.06 20.26 4.44
CA ALA A 462 5.44 19.41 5.46
C ALA A 462 3.92 19.64 5.49
N GLY A 463 3.14 18.57 5.69
CA GLY A 463 1.69 18.62 5.87
C GLY A 463 1.17 18.32 7.27
N THR A 464 -0.15 18.27 7.38
CA THR A 464 -0.88 17.81 8.57
C THR A 464 -0.98 16.29 8.54
N SER A 465 -0.42 15.62 9.54
CA SER A 465 -0.46 14.15 9.62
C SER A 465 -1.85 13.62 9.94
N TYR A 466 -2.22 12.50 9.32
CA TYR A 466 -3.44 11.77 9.64
C TYR A 466 -3.18 10.25 9.67
N SER A 467 -4.10 9.49 10.27
CA SER A 467 -4.00 8.03 10.40
C SER A 467 -5.19 7.36 9.74
N CYS A 468 -4.91 6.41 8.88
CA CYS A 468 -5.89 5.47 8.37
C CYS A 468 -5.77 4.21 9.21
N SER A 469 -6.76 3.91 10.05
CA SER A 469 -6.90 2.57 10.61
C SER A 469 -8.36 2.24 10.77
N ASP A 470 -8.82 1.18 10.12
CA ASP A 470 -10.17 0.63 10.28
C ASP A 470 -10.25 -0.46 11.37
N SER A 471 -9.14 -0.72 12.06
CA SER A 471 -9.00 -1.77 13.08
C SER A 471 -9.25 -3.20 12.58
N LEU A 472 -9.23 -3.42 11.26
CA LEU A 472 -9.40 -4.75 10.65
C LEU A 472 -8.03 -5.29 10.22
N VAL A 473 -7.60 -6.40 10.82
CA VAL A 473 -6.29 -7.02 10.52
C VAL A 473 -6.19 -7.54 9.07
N CYS A 474 -7.32 -7.78 8.42
CA CYS A 474 -7.36 -8.28 7.04
C CYS A 474 -7.45 -7.19 5.99
N THR A 475 -7.36 -5.91 6.36
CA THR A 475 -7.23 -4.80 5.40
C THR A 475 -5.83 -4.19 5.51
N THR A 476 -5.39 -3.57 4.44
CA THR A 476 -4.19 -2.73 4.45
C THR A 476 -4.64 -1.29 4.55
N ASP A 477 -4.19 -0.60 5.58
CA ASP A 477 -4.50 0.81 5.78
C ASP A 477 -3.64 1.68 4.84
N THR A 478 -4.26 2.34 3.86
CA THR A 478 -3.54 3.18 2.89
C THR A 478 -4.07 4.61 2.85
N CYS A 479 -3.19 5.56 3.15
CA CYS A 479 -3.44 7.00 3.03
C CYS A 479 -3.35 7.45 1.56
N ASP A 480 -4.13 8.46 1.16
CA ASP A 480 -4.22 8.99 -0.21
C ASP A 480 -3.57 10.37 -0.44
N GLY A 481 -2.90 10.95 0.57
CA GLY A 481 -2.28 12.29 0.51
C GLY A 481 -3.26 13.47 0.57
N ASN A 482 -4.57 13.20 0.60
CA ASN A 482 -5.64 14.21 0.58
C ASN A 482 -6.52 14.18 1.83
N GLY A 483 -6.11 13.42 2.86
CA GLY A 483 -6.91 13.20 4.06
C GLY A 483 -7.96 12.10 3.91
N GLY A 484 -7.95 11.36 2.80
CA GLY A 484 -8.76 10.17 2.59
C GLY A 484 -7.99 8.88 2.89
N CYS A 485 -8.76 7.82 3.10
CA CYS A 485 -8.27 6.49 3.44
C CYS A 485 -8.87 5.44 2.52
N THR A 486 -8.05 4.44 2.18
CA THR A 486 -8.47 3.24 1.47
C THR A 486 -8.08 2.02 2.29
N PHE A 487 -8.89 0.96 2.20
CA PHE A 487 -8.73 -0.26 3.00
C PHE A 487 -8.78 -1.51 2.11
N PRO A 488 -7.82 -1.72 1.19
CA PRO A 488 -7.79 -2.92 0.36
C PRO A 488 -7.71 -4.18 1.23
N VAL A 489 -8.48 -5.22 0.90
CA VAL A 489 -8.40 -6.50 1.60
C VAL A 489 -7.04 -7.15 1.33
N ALA A 490 -6.30 -7.45 2.40
CA ALA A 490 -4.98 -8.03 2.35
C ALA A 490 -4.98 -9.38 1.61
N GLN A 491 -3.87 -9.67 0.91
CA GLN A 491 -3.69 -10.95 0.25
C GLN A 491 -3.78 -12.10 1.27
N GLY A 492 -4.42 -13.20 0.87
CA GLY A 492 -4.62 -14.35 1.76
C GLY A 492 -5.76 -14.17 2.77
N SER A 493 -6.53 -13.08 2.70
CA SER A 493 -7.67 -12.83 3.58
C SER A 493 -8.95 -12.52 2.82
N CYS A 494 -10.08 -12.85 3.43
CA CYS A 494 -11.40 -12.42 3.02
C CYS A 494 -12.01 -11.51 4.10
N LEU A 495 -12.74 -10.48 3.66
CA LEU A 495 -13.49 -9.56 4.50
C LEU A 495 -14.99 -9.75 4.20
N LEU A 496 -15.66 -10.56 5.02
CA LEU A 496 -17.06 -10.90 4.82
C LEU A 496 -17.93 -10.07 5.74
N THR A 497 -19.14 -9.74 5.30
CA THR A 497 -20.14 -9.07 6.16
C THR A 497 -21.10 -10.14 6.68
N ILE A 498 -20.99 -10.47 7.96
CA ILE A 498 -21.86 -11.45 8.64
C ILE A 498 -22.72 -10.68 9.64
N ASN A 499 -24.04 -10.73 9.50
CA ASN A 499 -24.97 -9.97 10.37
C ASN A 499 -24.63 -8.47 10.47
N TYR A 500 -24.32 -7.84 9.33
CA TYR A 500 -23.86 -6.44 9.23
C TYR A 500 -22.51 -6.12 9.88
N VAL A 501 -21.81 -7.13 10.40
CA VAL A 501 -20.47 -6.99 10.98
C VAL A 501 -19.42 -7.48 9.98
N LYS A 502 -18.53 -6.57 9.59
CA LYS A 502 -17.34 -6.90 8.80
C LYS A 502 -16.40 -7.77 9.63
N THR A 503 -16.15 -8.98 9.15
CA THR A 503 -15.37 -10.00 9.86
C THR A 503 -14.25 -10.50 8.95
N CYS A 504 -13.05 -10.55 9.51
CA CYS A 504 -11.86 -11.04 8.83
C CYS A 504 -11.75 -12.56 8.91
N PHE A 505 -11.55 -13.20 7.76
CA PHE A 505 -11.27 -14.62 7.65
C PHE A 505 -9.95 -14.83 6.92
N GLN A 506 -9.10 -15.72 7.45
CA GLN A 506 -7.90 -16.15 6.76
C GLN A 506 -8.25 -17.17 5.68
N SER A 507 -7.43 -17.25 4.63
CA SER A 507 -7.57 -18.26 3.58
C SER A 507 -7.67 -19.67 4.18
N GLY A 508 -8.68 -20.42 3.73
CA GLY A 508 -9.01 -21.77 4.20
C GLY A 508 -9.94 -21.81 5.41
N ALA A 509 -10.26 -20.68 6.05
CA ALA A 509 -11.23 -20.66 7.16
C ALA A 509 -12.61 -21.12 6.69
N GLN A 510 -13.19 -22.12 7.35
CA GLN A 510 -14.52 -22.66 7.01
C GLN A 510 -15.64 -21.86 7.66
N LYS A 511 -16.80 -21.75 6.99
CA LYS A 511 -17.99 -21.14 7.57
C LYS A 511 -18.50 -21.99 8.73
N SER A 512 -18.72 -21.37 9.88
CA SER A 512 -19.27 -22.06 11.05
C SER A 512 -20.65 -22.64 10.72
N GLY A 513 -20.89 -23.90 11.07
CA GLY A 513 -22.13 -24.62 10.76
C GLY A 513 -22.29 -25.06 9.29
N ASN A 514 -21.43 -24.62 8.38
CA ASN A 514 -21.47 -25.03 6.98
C ASN A 514 -20.05 -25.21 6.41
N ALA A 515 -19.53 -26.42 6.53
CA ALA A 515 -18.16 -26.72 6.11
C ALA A 515 -18.00 -26.86 4.58
N CYS A 516 -19.06 -26.66 3.80
CA CYS A 516 -19.03 -26.59 2.33
C CYS A 516 -18.72 -25.18 1.81
N GLN A 517 -18.62 -24.21 2.71
CA GLN A 517 -18.19 -22.85 2.42
C GLN A 517 -16.93 -22.48 3.20
N TYR A 518 -16.05 -21.72 2.59
CA TYR A 518 -14.78 -21.31 3.17
C TYR A 518 -14.24 -20.03 2.54
N CYS A 519 -13.28 -19.38 3.18
CA CYS A 519 -12.59 -18.23 2.62
C CYS A 519 -11.54 -18.69 1.60
N ASP A 520 -11.79 -18.44 0.31
CA ASP A 520 -10.79 -18.50 -0.75
C ASP A 520 -10.62 -17.12 -1.38
N PRO A 521 -9.59 -16.35 -0.95
CA PRO A 521 -9.37 -15.01 -1.45
C PRO A 521 -8.98 -14.97 -2.94
N THR A 522 -8.66 -16.12 -3.55
CA THR A 522 -8.40 -16.21 -4.99
C THR A 522 -9.69 -16.29 -5.81
N LYS A 523 -10.80 -16.74 -5.20
CA LYS A 523 -12.14 -16.78 -5.80
C LYS A 523 -12.96 -15.54 -5.43
N SER A 524 -13.00 -15.19 -4.15
CA SER A 524 -13.69 -14.00 -3.65
C SER A 524 -13.12 -13.54 -2.31
N GLN A 525 -12.91 -12.24 -2.16
CA GLN A 525 -12.51 -11.63 -0.89
C GLN A 525 -13.71 -11.09 -0.11
N SER A 526 -14.92 -11.05 -0.68
CA SER A 526 -16.10 -10.40 -0.07
C SER A 526 -17.29 -11.33 0.15
N THR A 527 -17.21 -12.57 -0.32
CA THR A 527 -18.24 -13.60 -0.15
C THR A 527 -17.60 -14.95 0.17
N TRP A 528 -18.38 -15.85 0.77
CA TRP A 528 -17.94 -17.23 0.97
C TRP A 528 -17.68 -17.91 -0.37
N SER A 529 -16.55 -18.62 -0.47
CA SER A 529 -16.26 -19.49 -1.60
C SER A 529 -16.86 -20.87 -1.36
N VAL A 530 -17.31 -21.51 -2.43
CA VAL A 530 -17.94 -22.84 -2.37
C VAL A 530 -16.92 -23.96 -2.61
N SER A 531 -17.12 -25.06 -1.89
CA SER A 531 -16.30 -26.28 -2.01
C SER A 531 -16.50 -26.93 -3.38
N SER A 532 -15.44 -27.57 -3.86
CA SER A 532 -15.49 -28.40 -5.07
C SER A 532 -15.50 -29.88 -4.71
N GLY A 533 -16.11 -30.71 -5.56
CA GLY A 533 -16.24 -32.13 -5.29
C GLY A 533 -16.61 -32.94 -6.53
N THR A 534 -16.74 -34.25 -6.36
CA THR A 534 -17.19 -35.15 -7.42
C THR A 534 -18.71 -35.10 -7.52
N GLN A 535 -19.23 -34.76 -8.70
CA GLN A 535 -20.66 -34.71 -8.94
C GLN A 535 -21.31 -36.08 -8.80
N VAL A 536 -22.29 -36.17 -7.91
CA VAL A 536 -23.12 -37.36 -7.67
C VAL A 536 -24.41 -37.26 -8.48
N GLN A 537 -25.05 -36.09 -8.43
CA GLN A 537 -26.32 -35.81 -9.09
C GLN A 537 -26.36 -34.34 -9.50
N SER A 538 -27.06 -34.02 -10.59
CA SER A 538 -27.22 -32.65 -11.06
C SER A 538 -28.58 -32.41 -11.71
N TRP A 539 -29.08 -31.19 -11.58
CA TRP A 539 -30.25 -30.67 -12.29
C TRP A 539 -29.93 -29.26 -12.81
N SER A 540 -29.98 -29.08 -14.13
CA SER A 540 -29.70 -27.79 -14.78
C SER A 540 -30.94 -27.15 -15.39
N PHE A 541 -32.06 -27.88 -15.48
CA PHE A 541 -33.34 -27.41 -16.04
C PHE A 541 -33.32 -26.94 -17.51
N ASP A 542 -32.17 -26.99 -18.18
CA ASP A 542 -31.93 -26.57 -19.56
C ASP A 542 -32.72 -27.34 -20.63
N ASP A 543 -33.31 -28.47 -20.29
CA ASP A 543 -34.19 -29.23 -21.18
C ASP A 543 -35.64 -28.68 -21.17
N ASN A 544 -35.84 -27.52 -20.53
CA ASN A 544 -37.13 -26.88 -20.34
C ASN A 544 -38.13 -27.78 -19.57
N THR A 545 -37.63 -28.55 -18.60
CA THR A 545 -38.45 -29.41 -17.74
C THR A 545 -38.09 -29.23 -16.27
N LEU A 546 -38.96 -29.70 -15.37
CA LEU A 546 -38.66 -29.76 -13.95
C LEU A 546 -37.66 -30.87 -13.57
N GLN A 547 -37.23 -31.71 -14.52
CA GLN A 547 -36.27 -32.80 -14.29
C GLN A 547 -36.63 -33.70 -13.09
N GLY A 548 -37.93 -33.95 -12.91
CA GLY A 548 -38.49 -34.78 -11.85
C GLY A 548 -38.78 -34.05 -10.53
N TRP A 549 -38.42 -32.77 -10.41
CA TRP A 549 -38.85 -31.95 -9.28
C TRP A 549 -40.37 -31.74 -9.32
N THR A 550 -40.97 -31.65 -8.14
CA THR A 550 -42.41 -31.40 -7.97
C THR A 550 -42.62 -30.09 -7.24
N VAL A 551 -43.59 -29.31 -7.71
CA VAL A 551 -44.00 -28.06 -7.05
C VAL A 551 -45.12 -28.37 -6.07
N VAL A 552 -44.89 -28.07 -4.80
CA VAL A 552 -45.92 -28.04 -3.76
C VAL A 552 -46.43 -26.60 -3.68
N PRO A 553 -47.67 -26.33 -4.12
CA PRO A 553 -48.20 -24.97 -4.22
C PRO A 553 -48.48 -24.37 -2.83
N ASN A 554 -48.76 -23.07 -2.82
CA ASN A 554 -49.11 -22.34 -1.60
C ASN A 554 -50.29 -23.00 -0.88
N PRO A 555 -50.14 -23.47 0.37
CA PRO A 555 -51.26 -24.01 1.12
C PRO A 555 -52.29 -22.94 1.50
N ASP A 556 -51.87 -21.68 1.60
CA ASP A 556 -52.74 -20.56 1.93
C ASP A 556 -53.56 -20.11 0.70
N THR A 557 -52.97 -20.20 -0.50
CA THR A 557 -53.61 -19.86 -1.79
C THR A 557 -53.23 -20.82 -2.93
N PRO A 558 -53.75 -22.06 -2.95
CA PRO A 558 -53.31 -23.09 -3.91
C PRO A 558 -53.53 -22.76 -5.39
N ALA A 559 -54.37 -21.77 -5.69
CA ALA A 559 -54.68 -21.29 -7.03
C ALA A 559 -53.88 -20.04 -7.45
N SER A 560 -52.93 -19.58 -6.63
CA SER A 560 -52.10 -18.41 -6.95
C SER A 560 -51.33 -18.65 -8.26
N PRO A 561 -51.29 -17.66 -9.18
CA PRO A 561 -50.44 -17.72 -10.37
C PRO A 561 -48.95 -17.51 -10.03
N VAL A 562 -48.63 -17.12 -8.79
CA VAL A 562 -47.26 -16.97 -8.27
C VAL A 562 -46.83 -18.32 -7.68
N THR A 563 -45.97 -19.02 -8.40
CA THR A 563 -45.45 -20.33 -8.00
C THR A 563 -44.10 -20.59 -8.64
N TRP A 564 -43.54 -21.79 -8.43
CA TRP A 564 -42.35 -22.25 -9.14
C TRP A 564 -42.70 -22.80 -10.53
N GLN A 565 -41.93 -22.39 -11.54
CA GLN A 565 -42.02 -22.91 -12.90
C GLN A 565 -40.66 -22.88 -13.61
N VAL A 566 -40.53 -23.57 -14.74
CA VAL A 566 -39.38 -23.39 -15.62
C VAL A 566 -39.56 -22.07 -16.40
N ASP A 567 -38.49 -21.29 -16.52
CA ASP A 567 -38.50 -20.01 -17.22
C ASP A 567 -37.15 -19.76 -17.91
N SER A 568 -37.14 -18.92 -18.94
CA SER A 568 -35.96 -18.61 -19.75
C SER A 568 -35.50 -17.15 -19.65
N GLN A 569 -36.08 -16.36 -18.76
CA GLN A 569 -35.70 -14.94 -18.59
C GLN A 569 -34.29 -14.81 -18.03
N ARG A 570 -33.96 -15.67 -17.07
CA ARG A 570 -32.65 -15.75 -16.41
C ARG A 570 -32.26 -17.20 -16.25
N ALA A 571 -30.99 -17.49 -16.46
CA ALA A 571 -30.39 -18.77 -16.15
C ALA A 571 -28.93 -18.56 -15.78
N HIS A 572 -28.42 -19.37 -14.86
CA HIS A 572 -27.00 -19.42 -14.51
C HIS A 572 -26.24 -20.30 -15.51
N SER A 573 -26.86 -21.39 -15.96
CA SER A 573 -26.37 -22.29 -16.99
C SER A 573 -27.38 -22.41 -18.13
N GLY A 574 -26.88 -22.57 -19.35
CA GLY A 574 -27.71 -22.79 -20.54
C GLY A 574 -28.81 -21.74 -20.76
N GLN A 575 -30.06 -22.17 -20.94
CA GLN A 575 -31.18 -21.29 -21.33
C GLN A 575 -32.32 -21.21 -20.32
N TYR A 576 -32.45 -22.19 -19.44
CA TYR A 576 -33.64 -22.31 -18.59
C TYR A 576 -33.23 -22.49 -17.13
N SER A 577 -34.04 -21.95 -16.23
CA SER A 577 -33.91 -22.16 -14.78
C SER A 577 -35.29 -22.29 -14.14
N LEU A 578 -35.35 -22.54 -12.83
CA LEU A 578 -36.59 -22.50 -12.07
C LEU A 578 -36.84 -21.09 -11.55
N TYR A 579 -38.01 -20.53 -11.81
CA TYR A 579 -38.44 -19.20 -11.42
C TYR A 579 -39.62 -19.27 -10.45
N PHE A 580 -39.51 -18.60 -9.30
CA PHE A 580 -40.62 -18.30 -8.41
C PHE A 580 -41.15 -16.89 -8.69
N GLY A 581 -42.38 -16.80 -9.16
CA GLY A 581 -43.04 -15.54 -9.48
C GLY A 581 -44.19 -15.76 -10.47
N ASN A 582 -44.73 -14.69 -11.02
CA ASN A 582 -45.73 -14.76 -12.09
C ASN A 582 -45.04 -14.48 -13.44
N PRO A 583 -45.05 -15.43 -14.40
CA PRO A 583 -44.40 -15.26 -15.71
C PRO A 583 -44.99 -14.13 -16.59
N THR A 584 -46.21 -13.67 -16.27
CA THR A 584 -46.90 -12.61 -17.00
C THR A 584 -46.52 -11.24 -16.48
N THR A 585 -46.60 -11.03 -15.15
CA THR A 585 -46.30 -9.73 -14.53
C THR A 585 -44.82 -9.52 -14.27
N ARG A 586 -44.03 -10.61 -14.22
CA ARG A 586 -42.61 -10.61 -13.84
C ARG A 586 -42.38 -10.05 -12.45
N THR A 587 -43.31 -10.37 -11.56
CA THR A 587 -43.23 -10.10 -10.13
C THR A 587 -43.69 -11.32 -9.34
N PHE A 588 -43.36 -11.41 -8.06
CA PHE A 588 -44.00 -12.36 -7.15
C PHE A 588 -45.20 -11.76 -6.39
N ASP A 589 -45.69 -10.60 -6.84
CA ASP A 589 -46.90 -9.97 -6.28
C ASP A 589 -48.16 -10.74 -6.67
N ASP A 590 -48.91 -11.15 -5.65
CA ASP A 590 -50.30 -11.59 -5.78
C ASP A 590 -51.14 -10.71 -4.83
N PRO A 591 -51.93 -9.76 -5.37
CA PRO A 591 -52.48 -8.65 -4.59
C PRO A 591 -53.20 -9.06 -3.29
N GLY A 592 -52.66 -8.60 -2.16
CA GLY A 592 -53.22 -8.82 -0.82
C GLY A 592 -53.01 -10.22 -0.27
N LEU A 593 -52.09 -11.00 -0.86
CA LEU A 593 -51.83 -12.37 -0.49
C LEU A 593 -50.33 -12.58 -0.20
N ARG A 594 -50.06 -13.33 0.86
CA ARG A 594 -48.76 -13.97 1.08
C ARG A 594 -48.58 -15.11 0.07
N VAL A 595 -47.45 -15.12 -0.61
CA VAL A 595 -47.10 -16.16 -1.60
C VAL A 595 -46.00 -17.06 -1.05
N ARG A 596 -46.18 -18.37 -1.20
CA ARG A 596 -45.16 -19.38 -0.85
C ARG A 596 -45.32 -20.62 -1.68
N ALA A 597 -44.23 -21.26 -2.06
CA ALA A 597 -44.28 -22.60 -2.64
C ALA A 597 -42.95 -23.33 -2.43
N THR A 598 -43.03 -24.66 -2.41
CA THR A 598 -41.86 -25.52 -2.18
C THR A 598 -41.57 -26.33 -3.43
N LEU A 599 -40.35 -26.27 -3.93
CA LEU A 599 -39.79 -27.24 -4.86
C LEU A 599 -39.30 -28.45 -4.07
N VAL A 600 -39.71 -29.65 -4.48
CA VAL A 600 -39.27 -30.91 -3.87
C VAL A 600 -38.54 -31.73 -4.93
N SER A 601 -37.29 -32.11 -4.65
CA SER A 601 -36.48 -32.91 -5.56
C SER A 601 -37.04 -34.34 -5.69
N PRO A 602 -36.65 -35.10 -6.74
CA PRO A 602 -36.73 -36.55 -6.70
C PRO A 602 -36.05 -37.10 -5.44
N THR A 603 -36.48 -38.28 -4.98
CA THR A 603 -35.79 -38.96 -3.88
C THR A 603 -34.37 -39.31 -4.29
N VAL A 604 -33.40 -38.88 -3.49
CA VAL A 604 -31.97 -39.16 -3.66
C VAL A 604 -31.47 -39.92 -2.45
N THR A 605 -30.54 -40.84 -2.65
CA THR A 605 -29.79 -41.48 -1.56
C THR A 605 -28.34 -41.02 -1.65
N PRO A 606 -27.95 -39.96 -0.90
CA PRO A 606 -26.59 -39.46 -0.92
C PRO A 606 -25.59 -40.57 -0.50
N PRO A 607 -24.42 -40.67 -1.15
CA PRO A 607 -23.53 -41.80 -0.93
C PRO A 607 -22.96 -41.79 0.49
N SER A 608 -22.93 -42.96 1.13
CA SER A 608 -22.21 -43.15 2.40
C SER A 608 -20.74 -43.46 2.15
N GLY A 609 -19.86 -42.97 3.02
CA GLY A 609 -18.42 -43.25 2.95
C GLY A 609 -17.64 -42.50 1.85
N GLN A 610 -18.23 -41.51 1.17
CA GLN A 610 -17.56 -40.70 0.13
C GLN A 610 -17.20 -39.29 0.63
N GLY A 611 -16.65 -39.20 1.84
CA GLY A 611 -16.23 -37.93 2.43
C GLY A 611 -17.40 -36.96 2.67
N LYS A 612 -17.09 -35.65 2.64
CA LYS A 612 -18.06 -34.57 2.85
C LYS A 612 -19.00 -34.44 1.65
N LEU A 613 -20.29 -34.27 1.93
CA LEU A 613 -21.33 -34.06 0.92
C LEU A 613 -21.78 -32.60 0.92
N CYS A 614 -21.83 -31.99 -0.26
CA CYS A 614 -22.30 -30.62 -0.42
C CYS A 614 -23.44 -30.55 -1.44
N LEU A 615 -24.52 -29.86 -1.08
CA LEU A 615 -25.57 -29.48 -2.02
C LEU A 615 -25.30 -28.06 -2.48
N GLU A 616 -24.89 -27.93 -3.74
CA GLU A 616 -24.61 -26.66 -4.38
C GLU A 616 -25.78 -26.24 -5.27
N LEU A 617 -26.08 -24.94 -5.31
CA LEU A 617 -27.03 -24.36 -6.26
C LEU A 617 -26.70 -22.91 -6.55
N ALA A 618 -27.04 -22.46 -7.76
CA ALA A 618 -27.03 -21.06 -8.12
C ALA A 618 -28.42 -20.46 -7.85
N TYR A 619 -28.46 -19.28 -7.24
CA TYR A 619 -29.69 -18.54 -7.01
C TYR A 619 -29.55 -17.07 -7.42
N PHE A 620 -30.65 -16.52 -7.92
CA PHE A 620 -30.86 -15.08 -8.07
C PHE A 620 -32.06 -14.70 -7.23
N LYS A 621 -32.01 -13.52 -6.60
CA LYS A 621 -33.11 -12.98 -5.81
C LYS A 621 -33.26 -11.49 -6.14
N ASP A 622 -34.48 -11.02 -6.28
CA ASP A 622 -34.84 -9.61 -6.27
C ASP A 622 -36.18 -9.50 -5.54
N THR A 623 -36.12 -9.04 -4.28
CA THR A 623 -37.18 -9.09 -3.28
C THR A 623 -37.01 -7.92 -2.29
N GLU A 624 -37.90 -7.81 -1.30
CA GLU A 624 -37.79 -6.76 -0.29
C GLU A 624 -36.47 -6.84 0.49
N ASN A 625 -35.84 -5.69 0.71
CA ASN A 625 -34.55 -5.58 1.39
C ASN A 625 -34.68 -5.54 2.92
N THR A 626 -35.36 -6.54 3.49
CA THR A 626 -35.58 -6.69 4.92
C THR A 626 -35.40 -8.16 5.32
N GLY A 627 -34.48 -8.44 6.25
CA GLY A 627 -34.03 -9.81 6.56
C GLY A 627 -35.05 -10.72 7.27
N LEU A 628 -36.31 -10.31 7.41
CA LEU A 628 -37.37 -11.06 8.10
C LEU A 628 -38.55 -11.42 7.18
N TRP A 629 -38.57 -10.90 5.96
CA TRP A 629 -39.60 -11.09 4.96
C TRP A 629 -38.93 -11.66 3.69
N ASP A 630 -39.70 -12.27 2.78
CA ASP A 630 -39.15 -12.88 1.55
C ASP A 630 -38.02 -13.90 1.80
N ILE A 631 -38.34 -14.96 2.55
CA ILE A 631 -37.37 -15.96 3.00
C ILE A 631 -37.22 -17.07 1.95
N LEU A 632 -35.99 -17.24 1.45
CA LEU A 632 -35.59 -18.38 0.63
C LEU A 632 -34.82 -19.39 1.51
N THR A 633 -35.33 -20.62 1.58
CA THR A 633 -34.79 -21.68 2.45
C THR A 633 -34.51 -22.95 1.65
N VAL A 634 -33.40 -23.62 1.97
CA VAL A 634 -33.03 -24.93 1.44
C VAL A 634 -33.00 -25.93 2.59
N ARG A 635 -33.68 -27.07 2.41
CA ARG A 635 -33.89 -28.08 3.46
C ARG A 635 -33.62 -29.50 2.97
N ILE A 636 -33.25 -30.36 3.91
CA ILE A 636 -33.31 -31.81 3.74
C ILE A 636 -34.63 -32.29 4.35
N ASN A 637 -35.40 -33.08 3.61
CA ASN A 637 -36.53 -33.84 4.14
C ASN A 637 -36.18 -35.33 4.19
N ASN A 638 -36.08 -35.86 5.41
CA ASN A 638 -35.81 -37.27 5.68
C ASN A 638 -37.05 -37.90 6.32
N GLY A 639 -37.90 -38.53 5.50
CA GLY A 639 -39.11 -39.22 5.98
C GLY A 639 -40.09 -38.33 6.75
N GLY A 640 -40.18 -37.04 6.41
CA GLY A 640 -41.03 -36.05 7.06
C GLY A 640 -40.31 -35.16 8.08
N THR A 641 -39.10 -35.53 8.51
CA THR A 641 -38.25 -34.65 9.33
C THR A 641 -37.53 -33.66 8.42
N LYS A 642 -37.85 -32.38 8.55
CA LYS A 642 -37.23 -31.29 7.78
C LYS A 642 -36.10 -30.65 8.57
N THR A 643 -34.97 -30.39 7.92
CA THR A 643 -33.81 -29.71 8.49
C THR A 643 -33.31 -28.66 7.54
N ASP A 644 -33.28 -27.40 7.99
CA ASP A 644 -32.76 -26.28 7.22
C ASP A 644 -31.23 -26.41 7.14
N VAL A 645 -30.70 -26.34 5.93
CA VAL A 645 -29.26 -26.42 5.68
C VAL A 645 -28.69 -25.12 5.13
N TRP A 646 -29.58 -24.22 4.67
CA TRP A 646 -29.22 -22.87 4.25
C TRP A 646 -30.47 -21.97 4.23
N VAL A 647 -30.31 -20.72 4.65
CA VAL A 647 -31.33 -19.66 4.55
C VAL A 647 -30.66 -18.42 3.95
N ALA A 648 -31.29 -17.77 2.97
CA ALA A 648 -30.70 -16.62 2.27
C ALA A 648 -30.34 -15.44 3.20
N SER A 649 -31.07 -15.26 4.30
CA SER A 649 -30.80 -14.23 5.32
C SER A 649 -29.43 -14.37 5.99
N ASP A 650 -28.83 -15.57 5.97
CA ASP A 650 -27.58 -15.85 6.68
C ASP A 650 -26.34 -15.38 5.92
N GLU A 651 -26.46 -15.06 4.62
CA GLU A 651 -25.32 -14.76 3.76
C GLU A 651 -25.32 -13.34 3.24
N VAL A 652 -26.49 -12.77 2.97
CA VAL A 652 -26.63 -11.39 2.54
C VAL A 652 -28.01 -10.89 2.98
N ASN A 653 -28.08 -10.00 3.97
CA ASN A 653 -29.29 -9.18 4.20
C ASN A 653 -29.42 -8.11 3.11
N ARG A 654 -29.42 -8.55 1.85
CA ARG A 654 -29.87 -7.77 0.70
C ARG A 654 -31.08 -8.50 0.17
N GLY A 655 -32.17 -7.79 -0.01
CA GLY A 655 -33.36 -8.29 -0.73
C GLY A 655 -33.03 -8.75 -2.14
N ASP A 656 -31.85 -8.41 -2.67
CA ASP A 656 -31.42 -8.76 -4.01
C ASP A 656 -30.02 -9.39 -4.07
N THR A 657 -29.73 -10.05 -5.18
CA THR A 657 -28.40 -10.53 -5.57
C THR A 657 -27.69 -9.57 -6.53
N LEU A 658 -28.03 -8.28 -6.47
CA LEU A 658 -27.47 -7.20 -7.29
C LEU A 658 -27.52 -7.49 -8.81
N GLY A 659 -28.57 -8.17 -9.26
CA GLY A 659 -28.75 -8.48 -10.68
C GLY A 659 -27.94 -9.67 -11.20
N THR A 660 -27.26 -10.43 -10.32
CA THR A 660 -26.40 -11.57 -10.69
C THR A 660 -26.79 -12.85 -9.97
N PHE A 661 -26.42 -14.02 -10.51
CA PHE A 661 -26.55 -15.27 -9.77
C PHE A 661 -25.41 -15.40 -8.76
N LEU A 662 -25.75 -15.80 -7.53
CA LEU A 662 -24.80 -16.22 -6.51
C LEU A 662 -24.85 -17.74 -6.38
N VAL A 663 -23.74 -18.36 -5.98
CA VAL A 663 -23.66 -19.81 -5.78
C VAL A 663 -23.48 -20.10 -4.30
N ILE A 664 -24.31 -20.99 -3.76
CA ILE A 664 -24.23 -21.45 -2.38
C ILE A 664 -23.97 -22.95 -2.35
N SER A 665 -23.39 -23.41 -1.25
CA SER A 665 -23.05 -24.82 -1.05
C SER A 665 -23.31 -25.18 0.40
N ALA A 666 -24.31 -26.02 0.64
CA ALA A 666 -24.75 -26.42 1.98
C ALA A 666 -24.20 -27.81 2.35
N ASP A 667 -23.74 -27.97 3.60
CA ASP A 667 -23.32 -29.27 4.12
C ASP A 667 -24.53 -30.18 4.34
N VAL A 668 -24.61 -31.24 3.54
CA VAL A 668 -25.68 -32.25 3.58
C VAL A 668 -25.16 -33.61 4.02
N SER A 669 -23.99 -33.66 4.66
CA SER A 669 -23.35 -34.90 5.11
C SER A 669 -24.22 -35.69 6.08
N ALA A 670 -25.12 -35.03 6.82
CA ALA A 670 -26.09 -35.68 7.71
C ALA A 670 -27.10 -36.59 6.98
N ALA A 671 -27.30 -36.41 5.66
CA ALA A 671 -28.19 -37.24 4.85
C ALA A 671 -27.52 -38.49 4.24
N ALA A 672 -26.22 -38.71 4.49
CA ALA A 672 -25.47 -39.81 3.91
C ALA A 672 -26.14 -41.17 4.17
N GLY A 673 -26.38 -41.93 3.10
CA GLY A 673 -26.99 -43.27 3.13
C GLY A 673 -28.50 -43.31 3.38
N SER A 674 -29.15 -42.16 3.59
CA SER A 674 -30.61 -42.08 3.79
C SER A 674 -31.32 -41.68 2.49
N ALA A 675 -32.48 -42.25 2.22
CA ALA A 675 -33.34 -41.79 1.14
C ALA A 675 -34.03 -40.48 1.55
N VAL A 676 -33.63 -39.36 0.95
CA VAL A 676 -34.10 -38.01 1.29
C VAL A 676 -34.60 -37.28 0.05
N THR A 677 -35.32 -36.19 0.25
CA THR A 677 -35.55 -35.17 -0.78
C THR A 677 -34.92 -33.86 -0.33
N PHE A 678 -34.48 -33.05 -1.29
CA PHE A 678 -34.09 -31.67 -1.06
C PHE A 678 -35.30 -30.78 -1.35
N GLU A 679 -35.56 -29.83 -0.46
CA GLU A 679 -36.65 -28.88 -0.59
C GLU A 679 -36.12 -27.46 -0.70
N ILE A 680 -36.63 -26.69 -1.65
CA ILE A 680 -36.33 -25.26 -1.81
C ILE A 680 -37.66 -24.51 -1.68
N GLU A 681 -37.79 -23.72 -0.63
CA GLU A 681 -39.00 -22.94 -0.36
C GLU A 681 -38.69 -21.45 -0.46
N PHE A 682 -39.54 -20.74 -1.20
CA PHE A 682 -39.65 -19.31 -1.08
C PHE A 682 -40.97 -18.98 -0.39
N ASP A 683 -40.92 -18.05 0.55
CA ASP A 683 -42.05 -17.60 1.34
C ASP A 683 -41.96 -16.09 1.53
N SER A 684 -42.93 -15.34 0.99
CA SER A 684 -42.95 -13.87 1.15
C SER A 684 -43.18 -13.46 2.60
N VAL A 685 -43.68 -14.37 3.45
CA VAL A 685 -44.05 -14.17 4.86
C VAL A 685 -45.23 -13.20 5.05
N ASP A 686 -45.36 -12.17 4.23
CA ASP A 686 -46.50 -11.24 4.18
C ASP A 686 -46.94 -10.90 2.74
N ASP A 687 -47.90 -9.99 2.61
CA ASP A 687 -48.46 -9.49 1.34
C ASP A 687 -47.90 -8.12 0.92
N PHE A 688 -46.83 -7.64 1.56
CA PHE A 688 -46.31 -6.29 1.38
C PHE A 688 -45.08 -6.29 0.47
N LEU A 689 -44.91 -5.22 -0.33
CA LEU A 689 -43.75 -5.01 -1.20
C LEU A 689 -43.35 -6.17 -2.13
N ASN A 690 -44.27 -7.06 -2.49
CA ASN A 690 -44.01 -8.21 -3.38
C ASN A 690 -43.82 -7.85 -4.88
N GLY A 691 -43.72 -6.56 -5.21
CA GLY A 691 -43.63 -6.04 -6.58
C GLY A 691 -42.28 -6.24 -7.29
N TYR A 692 -41.34 -6.97 -6.69
CA TYR A 692 -40.03 -7.27 -7.27
C TYR A 692 -40.06 -8.55 -8.11
N GLU A 693 -38.97 -8.82 -8.84
CA GLU A 693 -38.93 -9.91 -9.83
C GLU A 693 -39.14 -11.30 -9.22
N GLY A 694 -38.58 -11.57 -8.03
CA GLY A 694 -38.70 -12.86 -7.34
C GLY A 694 -37.39 -13.64 -7.34
N VAL A 695 -37.49 -14.96 -7.44
CA VAL A 695 -36.34 -15.87 -7.22
C VAL A 695 -36.12 -16.77 -8.42
N TYR A 696 -34.85 -16.97 -8.80
CA TYR A 696 -34.46 -18.01 -9.74
C TYR A 696 -33.49 -19.01 -9.10
N ILE A 697 -33.61 -20.29 -9.44
CA ILE A 697 -32.77 -21.39 -8.99
C ILE A 697 -32.28 -22.19 -10.19
N ASP A 698 -30.99 -22.47 -10.23
CA ASP A 698 -30.36 -23.17 -11.33
C ASP A 698 -29.12 -23.95 -10.87
N SER A 699 -28.58 -24.81 -11.74
CA SER A 699 -27.32 -25.53 -11.53
C SER A 699 -27.25 -26.27 -10.19
N VAL A 700 -28.33 -26.97 -9.81
CA VAL A 700 -28.41 -27.70 -8.54
C VAL A 700 -27.56 -28.97 -8.64
N ARG A 701 -26.61 -29.16 -7.74
CA ARG A 701 -25.64 -30.26 -7.76
C ARG A 701 -25.47 -30.86 -6.38
N LEU A 702 -25.58 -32.18 -6.28
CA LEU A 702 -25.09 -32.94 -5.13
C LEU A 702 -23.66 -33.38 -5.41
N LEU A 703 -22.73 -32.98 -4.55
CA LEU A 703 -21.31 -33.25 -4.66
C LEU A 703 -20.85 -34.17 -3.50
N SER A 704 -19.84 -34.99 -3.78
CA SER A 704 -19.16 -35.86 -2.80
C SER A 704 -17.66 -35.55 -2.73
N ASN A 705 -16.99 -36.03 -1.68
CA ASN A 705 -15.58 -35.74 -1.40
C ASN A 705 -15.26 -34.25 -1.46
N CYS A 706 -16.16 -33.43 -0.91
CA CYS A 706 -16.06 -31.99 -1.08
C CYS A 706 -14.90 -31.43 -0.28
N THR A 707 -14.05 -30.68 -0.95
CA THR A 707 -12.90 -29.99 -0.36
C THR A 707 -13.00 -28.49 -0.59
N PRO A 708 -12.40 -27.70 0.31
CA PRO A 708 -11.97 -26.36 -0.04
C PRO A 708 -11.24 -26.38 -1.40
#